data_AF-A0A3D1UU73-F1
#
_entry.id   AF-A0A3D1UU73-F1
#
_cell.length_a   1.000
_cell.length_b   1.000
_cell.length_c   1.000
_cell.angle_alpha   90.00
_cell.angle_beta   90.00
_cell.angle_gamma   90.00
#
_symmetry.space_group_name_H-M   'P 1'
#
loop_
_entity.id
_entity.type
_entity.pdbx_description
1 polymer ?
#
loop_
_entity_poly.entity_id
_entity_poly.type
_entity_poly.pdbx_seq_one_letter_code
_entity_poly.pdbx_strand_id
1 'polypeptide(L)'
;MRICKETISFLGLLLCVAHLTAGTITPQSQILKSEVADVNNDKQPDIILLTAQNGKEQLEIYLGGKGTATGKADIVTAIQDGAGSSNLNTGTAGGKTYILVTGNRQRIFIFNPDDQFKTSFVNQSANQWTANCFTGSLLTDGTSFDILHGACLRRFTPPDKIQHGYFYGPQQNNNHSGYFCDLNMDGENDVVFAVKGQPLIRLYYAPFYGKMKFIPKELSEFVELKTPLYISDIAIGDLNGDTRPDIAATTLTEYGRASRKTYLFFQNSPAGFTNGASPNFTIPGNGIPVIEKGALYLIDRKSGVLRIFRNGKFDKPAATLKTGLTDIHTFKFKDGLFLISGISRDRKSEVRWGNSAEALAEVPVNTAKKKHAVSFPHYMGAVYPAPQKAVYGERWIPLNNVRIIPDGIAADDLRIQFIQERIAELGGTSSVGKTPLKNGVNLTLQLSKDRHPRTQAYYLSANADQKQINLKAFDKTGLSWATGSFLQLTDATKDGPAVRSAEIYDYPAAKHRGYWSGASDFKKITKRDWAKLHLLYKLDIMLLVRPWNITDIRGDWKEWKKVSTEEYAADYREMGELFTSLGIEWCVTTHAIEGTPQTKLDSSSPADFEIIYRQAENVVSNGGSFMFQYDDVRYPRNIKETEKYPNGGDADYAFISGITEKLWRKYPEAKIYFCPPMYWGPEAAPAYPDDRDEYLKRVRKLSPEIRFTWNGPSVCSTTIRPTDLKWAKESYGRAPFILIFGGGPNIERWHFFTEEINAWPQWYYQGMENEIAGALLGTNQPHFLMLTLTFADYWHNPKAYDARRSIQQAFCSLIGERSLTEARKVTAELQKMNEFGYQVTPYFIRNQQKIRGIIERAEQIYNLTAAQNPELDKWTTYRNFFDLFRRSLAKAGKIDSGVFTKNTEQIRQYAVKEAGFQPGKDILLTAYDFGGGANPLFYTYRCEKRLATFVKGKKTKIPKMTAGFPLQAEQLNRHYELIICGQDDDSTEKCPIRIELNGNLIFEGKNPFKRFGWNIQKFKIPAGLLKEGANTLTISNTADSGNVSGPPFFMLNYAVLKAQAK
;
A
#
# COMPACT_ATOMS: atom_id res chain seq x y z
N MET A 1 -28.13 -62.92 20.57
CA MET A 1 -28.73 -62.23 21.74
C MET A 1 -27.70 -61.28 22.34
N ARG A 2 -27.80 -59.96 22.05
CA ARG A 2 -27.28 -58.84 22.87
C ARG A 2 -27.44 -57.47 22.13
N ILE A 3 -27.71 -56.41 22.92
CA ILE A 3 -27.35 -54.96 22.76
C ILE A 3 -28.15 -54.15 21.70
N CYS A 4 -28.56 -52.87 21.84
CA CYS A 4 -28.68 -51.86 22.91
C CYS A 4 -29.65 -50.73 22.44
N LYS A 5 -30.13 -49.92 23.38
CA LYS A 5 -30.98 -48.71 23.24
C LYS A 5 -30.30 -47.60 22.41
N GLU A 6 -31.03 -47.00 21.47
CA GLU A 6 -30.86 -45.59 21.02
C GLU A 6 -31.93 -45.22 19.96
N THR A 7 -33.00 -44.50 20.34
CA THR A 7 -33.88 -43.82 19.36
C THR A 7 -34.60 -42.60 19.95
N ILE A 8 -33.90 -41.63 20.56
CA ILE A 8 -34.34 -40.21 20.64
C ILE A 8 -33.10 -39.32 20.73
N SER A 9 -32.48 -38.95 19.60
CA SER A 9 -31.74 -37.68 19.45
C SER A 9 -31.36 -37.43 17.99
N PHE A 10 -32.14 -36.60 17.29
CA PHE A 10 -31.67 -35.97 16.04
C PHE A 10 -32.12 -34.50 15.89
N LEU A 11 -32.86 -33.97 16.88
CA LEU A 11 -33.16 -32.55 17.03
C LEU A 11 -32.33 -31.85 18.14
N GLY A 12 -31.40 -32.58 18.79
CA GLY A 12 -30.62 -32.10 19.94
C GLY A 12 -29.16 -31.74 19.65
N LEU A 13 -28.68 -31.81 18.41
CA LEU A 13 -27.26 -31.56 18.07
C LEU A 13 -27.00 -30.29 17.24
N LEU A 14 -27.96 -29.36 17.22
CA LEU A 14 -27.80 -28.03 16.59
C LEU A 14 -27.84 -26.87 17.59
N LEU A 15 -27.79 -27.15 18.91
CA LEU A 15 -27.92 -26.15 19.97
C LEU A 15 -27.03 -26.48 21.19
N CYS A 16 -25.72 -26.64 20.98
CA CYS A 16 -24.72 -26.54 22.05
C CYS A 16 -23.50 -25.72 21.60
N VAL A 17 -23.76 -24.51 21.06
CA VAL A 17 -22.81 -23.41 21.28
C VAL A 17 -23.35 -22.69 22.50
N ALA A 18 -22.71 -22.89 23.65
CA ALA A 18 -22.93 -22.02 24.81
C ALA A 18 -22.87 -20.57 24.30
N HIS A 19 -23.95 -19.81 24.44
CA HIS A 19 -23.99 -18.43 23.97
C HIS A 19 -22.85 -17.67 24.67
N LEU A 20 -21.76 -17.42 23.94
CA LEU A 20 -20.70 -16.53 24.36
C LEU A 20 -21.32 -15.13 24.38
N THR A 21 -21.54 -14.57 25.57
CA THR A 21 -22.04 -13.20 25.70
C THR A 21 -20.88 -12.25 25.42
N ALA A 22 -20.96 -11.51 24.32
CA ALA A 22 -20.02 -10.47 23.93
C ALA A 22 -20.78 -9.16 23.70
N GLY A 23 -20.14 -8.03 24.02
CA GLY A 23 -20.70 -6.71 23.85
C GLY A 23 -19.73 -5.72 23.22
N THR A 24 -20.23 -4.57 22.77
CA THR A 24 -19.43 -3.52 22.14
C THR A 24 -19.97 -2.14 22.50
N ILE A 25 -19.07 -1.20 22.80
CA ILE A 25 -19.36 0.22 23.04
C ILE A 25 -18.54 1.06 22.06
N THR A 26 -19.19 2.01 21.39
CA THR A 26 -18.56 2.98 20.49
C THR A 26 -18.91 4.40 20.96
N PRO A 27 -18.13 4.99 21.89
CA PRO A 27 -18.44 6.32 22.39
C PRO A 27 -18.17 7.39 21.31
N GLN A 28 -18.79 8.56 21.47
CA GLN A 28 -18.50 9.72 20.61
C GLN A 28 -17.12 10.32 20.92
N SER A 29 -16.63 10.11 22.14
CA SER A 29 -15.33 10.56 22.61
C SER A 29 -14.23 9.55 22.26
N GLN A 30 -12.98 10.01 22.14
CA GLN A 30 -11.85 9.13 21.92
C GLN A 30 -11.58 8.33 23.20
N ILE A 31 -11.51 6.99 23.10
CA ILE A 31 -11.11 6.15 24.23
C ILE A 31 -9.61 6.25 24.43
N LEU A 32 -9.17 6.55 25.66
CA LEU A 32 -7.77 6.57 26.06
C LEU A 32 -7.38 5.27 26.76
N LYS A 33 -8.20 4.84 27.71
CA LYS A 33 -8.04 3.60 28.49
C LYS A 33 -9.41 3.05 28.88
N SER A 34 -9.42 1.77 29.24
CA SER A 34 -10.60 1.04 29.68
C SER A 34 -10.27 0.08 30.83
N GLU A 35 -11.25 -0.16 31.70
CA GLU A 35 -11.14 -1.02 32.87
C GLU A 35 -12.46 -1.77 33.12
N VAL A 36 -12.37 -2.89 33.84
CA VAL A 36 -13.53 -3.66 34.32
C VAL A 36 -13.46 -3.78 35.84
N ALA A 37 -14.57 -3.52 36.52
CA ALA A 37 -14.74 -3.82 37.94
C ALA A 37 -16.22 -3.77 38.31
N ASP A 38 -16.59 -4.45 39.39
CA ASP A 38 -17.87 -4.22 40.08
C ASP A 38 -17.77 -2.94 40.92
N VAL A 39 -18.28 -1.82 40.39
CA VAL A 39 -18.13 -0.49 41.02
C VAL A 39 -19.33 -0.09 41.87
N ASN A 40 -20.48 -0.74 41.67
CA ASN A 40 -21.70 -0.52 42.45
C ASN A 40 -21.95 -1.61 43.51
N ASN A 41 -21.05 -2.61 43.61
CA ASN A 41 -21.10 -3.74 44.54
C ASN A 41 -22.33 -4.66 44.34
N ASP A 42 -22.79 -4.79 43.09
CA ASP A 42 -23.92 -5.66 42.71
C ASP A 42 -23.47 -7.08 42.32
N LYS A 43 -22.16 -7.37 42.44
CA LYS A 43 -21.47 -8.61 42.03
C LYS A 43 -21.44 -8.82 40.53
N GLN A 44 -21.67 -7.78 39.75
CA GLN A 44 -21.61 -7.80 38.30
C GLN A 44 -20.49 -6.88 37.79
N PRO A 45 -19.79 -7.28 36.72
CA PRO A 45 -18.70 -6.48 36.20
C PRO A 45 -19.21 -5.28 35.37
N ASP A 46 -18.78 -4.08 35.71
CA ASP A 46 -19.08 -2.84 34.99
C ASP A 46 -17.93 -2.44 34.06
N ILE A 47 -18.24 -1.65 33.02
CA ILE A 47 -17.25 -1.15 32.06
C ILE A 47 -16.93 0.31 32.35
N ILE A 48 -15.65 0.60 32.55
CA ILE A 48 -15.16 1.94 32.90
C ILE A 48 -14.27 2.43 31.76
N LEU A 49 -14.60 3.58 31.18
CA LEU A 49 -13.84 4.21 30.09
C LEU A 49 -13.28 5.55 30.54
N LEU A 50 -11.98 5.74 30.29
CA LEU A 50 -11.35 7.05 30.29
C LEU A 50 -11.38 7.58 28.86
N THR A 51 -12.11 8.67 28.61
CA THR A 51 -12.30 9.23 27.28
C THR A 51 -11.86 10.69 27.20
N ALA A 52 -11.58 11.17 25.98
CA ALA A 52 -11.24 12.55 25.71
C ALA A 52 -12.09 13.13 24.57
N GLN A 53 -12.59 14.34 24.78
CA GLN A 53 -13.30 15.12 23.76
C GLN A 53 -12.79 16.57 23.77
N ASN A 54 -12.28 17.04 22.63
CA ASN A 54 -11.71 18.40 22.49
C ASN A 54 -10.66 18.75 23.57
N GLY A 55 -9.86 17.78 23.98
CA GLY A 55 -8.82 17.94 25.01
C GLY A 55 -9.32 17.96 26.46
N LYS A 56 -10.62 17.77 26.70
CA LYS A 56 -11.19 17.55 28.03
C LYS A 56 -11.38 16.05 28.27
N GLU A 57 -10.82 15.56 29.36
CA GLU A 57 -10.92 14.16 29.76
C GLU A 57 -12.07 13.92 30.75
N GLN A 58 -12.72 12.77 30.62
CA GLN A 58 -13.84 12.37 31.45
C GLN A 58 -13.83 10.86 31.71
N LEU A 59 -14.44 10.47 32.82
CA LEU A 59 -14.74 9.10 33.17
C LEU A 59 -16.17 8.79 32.71
N GLU A 60 -16.34 7.73 31.92
CA GLU A 60 -17.64 7.19 31.51
C GLU A 60 -17.78 5.79 32.10
N ILE A 61 -18.81 5.57 32.93
CA ILE A 61 -19.08 4.29 33.58
C ILE A 61 -20.39 3.74 33.02
N TYR A 62 -20.33 2.49 32.55
CA TYR A 62 -21.46 1.73 32.03
C TYR A 62 -21.73 0.59 33.02
N LEU A 63 -22.80 0.73 33.78
CA LEU A 63 -23.22 -0.26 34.77
C LEU A 63 -23.94 -1.40 34.06
N GLY A 64 -23.64 -2.66 34.39
CA GLY A 64 -24.46 -3.75 33.88
C GLY A 64 -23.86 -5.16 33.84
N GLY A 65 -24.70 -6.12 34.25
CA GLY A 65 -24.50 -7.56 34.14
C GLY A 65 -24.12 -8.07 32.77
N LYS A 66 -23.16 -9.03 32.75
CA LYS A 66 -22.56 -9.72 31.59
C LYS A 66 -23.45 -9.74 30.33
N GLY A 67 -23.47 -8.63 29.58
CA GLY A 67 -24.18 -8.49 28.30
C GLY A 67 -25.14 -7.30 28.12
N THR A 68 -25.24 -6.33 29.04
CA THR A 68 -26.27 -5.27 28.97
C THR A 68 -25.81 -3.86 28.60
N ALA A 69 -24.50 -3.59 28.49
CA ALA A 69 -24.03 -2.23 28.19
C ALA A 69 -24.17 -1.87 26.69
N THR A 70 -25.34 -1.37 26.28
CA THR A 70 -25.51 -0.71 24.97
C THR A 70 -26.21 0.64 25.19
N GLY A 71 -25.56 1.76 24.88
CA GLY A 71 -26.17 3.08 25.07
C GLY A 71 -25.19 4.19 25.47
N LYS A 72 -25.73 5.23 26.10
CA LYS A 72 -24.97 6.30 26.78
C LYS A 72 -24.47 5.78 28.13
N ALA A 73 -23.34 6.30 28.62
CA ALA A 73 -22.83 5.99 29.94
C ALA A 73 -23.84 6.36 31.04
N ASP A 74 -23.93 5.53 32.08
CA ASP A 74 -24.80 5.75 33.25
C ASP A 74 -24.25 6.85 34.16
N ILE A 75 -22.93 6.91 34.29
CA ILE A 75 -22.23 7.94 35.06
C ILE A 75 -21.17 8.59 34.16
N VAL A 76 -21.16 9.92 34.11
CA VAL A 76 -20.13 10.71 33.43
C VAL A 76 -19.57 11.73 34.41
N THR A 77 -18.27 11.61 34.72
CA THR A 77 -17.57 12.53 35.62
C THR A 77 -16.41 13.19 34.90
N ALA A 78 -16.39 14.52 34.86
CA ALA A 78 -15.27 15.27 34.29
C ALA A 78 -14.03 15.17 35.19
N ILE A 79 -12.85 15.01 34.59
CA ILE A 79 -11.59 14.95 35.32
C ILE A 79 -10.99 16.36 35.39
N GLN A 80 -11.02 16.96 36.59
CA GLN A 80 -10.44 18.29 36.81
C GLN A 80 -8.94 18.27 36.55
N ASP A 81 -8.43 19.27 35.82
CA ASP A 81 -7.03 19.34 35.37
C ASP A 81 -6.54 18.11 34.58
N GLY A 82 -7.45 17.31 34.03
CA GLY A 82 -7.16 16.06 33.31
C GLY A 82 -6.55 16.24 31.93
N ALA A 83 -5.74 17.27 31.66
CA ALA A 83 -5.06 17.37 30.37
C ALA A 83 -3.89 16.38 30.32
N GLY A 84 -4.12 15.15 29.85
CA GLY A 84 -3.10 14.12 29.59
C GLY A 84 -3.00 13.05 30.67
N SER A 85 -4.09 12.34 30.94
CA SER A 85 -4.06 11.13 31.78
C SER A 85 -3.48 9.92 31.04
N SER A 86 -2.81 9.05 31.79
CA SER A 86 -2.00 7.96 31.23
C SER A 86 -2.52 6.55 31.58
N ASN A 87 -3.15 6.37 32.74
CA ASN A 87 -3.64 5.07 33.21
C ASN A 87 -5.02 5.17 33.87
N LEU A 88 -5.73 4.03 33.85
CA LEU A 88 -7.01 3.79 34.51
C LEU A 88 -6.92 2.42 35.20
N ASN A 89 -7.27 2.35 36.49
CA ASN A 89 -7.27 1.11 37.29
C ASN A 89 -8.35 1.15 38.38
N THR A 90 -8.55 0.04 39.10
CA THR A 90 -9.45 -0.02 40.27
C THR A 90 -8.78 -0.67 41.48
N GLY A 91 -9.21 -0.29 42.69
CA GLY A 91 -8.73 -0.86 43.94
C GLY A 91 -9.87 -1.05 44.94
N THR A 92 -9.77 -2.07 45.80
CA THR A 92 -10.85 -2.42 46.74
C THR A 92 -10.38 -2.21 48.18
N ALA A 93 -11.17 -1.49 48.97
CA ALA A 93 -10.94 -1.32 50.40
C ALA A 93 -12.27 -1.16 51.14
N GLY A 94 -12.41 -1.82 52.30
CA GLY A 94 -13.63 -1.80 53.11
C GLY A 94 -14.86 -2.33 52.38
N GLY A 95 -14.67 -3.30 51.46
CA GLY A 95 -15.75 -3.86 50.64
C GLY A 95 -16.27 -2.93 49.53
N LYS A 96 -15.58 -1.82 49.23
CA LYS A 96 -15.93 -0.88 48.15
C LYS A 96 -14.85 -0.81 47.08
N THR A 97 -15.27 -0.59 45.84
CA THR A 97 -14.38 -0.45 44.68
C THR A 97 -14.18 1.02 44.32
N TYR A 98 -12.93 1.46 44.32
CA TYR A 98 -12.51 2.82 43.94
C TYR A 98 -11.97 2.81 42.50
N ILE A 99 -12.20 3.91 41.77
CA ILE A 99 -11.66 4.11 40.42
C ILE A 99 -10.45 5.04 40.50
N LEU A 100 -9.35 4.66 39.84
CA LEU A 100 -8.10 5.40 39.86
C LEU A 100 -7.71 5.89 38.48
N VAL A 101 -7.43 7.17 38.36
CA VAL A 101 -6.88 7.79 37.15
C VAL A 101 -5.57 8.50 37.47
N THR A 102 -4.54 8.27 36.66
CA THR A 102 -3.26 9.00 36.77
C THR A 102 -3.16 10.09 35.72
N GLY A 103 -3.02 11.34 36.16
CA GLY A 103 -2.98 12.54 35.32
C GLY A 103 -1.58 13.14 35.16
N ASN A 104 -1.44 14.03 34.17
CA ASN A 104 -0.29 14.93 34.03
C ASN A 104 -0.02 15.75 35.31
N ARG A 105 1.22 16.24 35.45
CA ARG A 105 1.74 16.90 36.68
C ARG A 105 1.72 16.01 37.92
N GLN A 106 1.91 14.71 37.71
CA GLN A 106 2.18 13.79 38.81
C GLN A 106 0.98 13.66 39.79
N ARG A 107 -0.25 13.58 39.28
CA ARG A 107 -1.46 13.47 40.13
C ARG A 107 -2.12 12.11 40.01
N ILE A 108 -2.67 11.65 41.12
CA ILE A 108 -3.53 10.47 41.18
C ILE A 108 -4.89 10.93 41.70
N PHE A 109 -5.94 10.62 40.93
CA PHE A 109 -7.34 10.85 41.28
C PHE A 109 -7.94 9.52 41.69
N ILE A 110 -8.42 9.42 42.94
CA ILE A 110 -9.10 8.24 43.47
C ILE A 110 -10.57 8.63 43.66
N PHE A 111 -11.44 8.17 42.77
CA PHE A 111 -12.85 8.54 42.77
C PHE A 111 -13.63 7.78 43.84
N ASN A 112 -14.47 8.53 44.57
CA ASN A 112 -15.20 8.03 45.72
C ASN A 112 -16.47 7.26 45.26
N PRO A 113 -16.63 5.98 45.58
CA PRO A 113 -17.87 5.25 45.25
C PRO A 113 -19.09 5.79 46.00
N ASP A 114 -18.92 6.37 47.20
CA ASP A 114 -20.04 6.80 48.06
C ASP A 114 -20.85 7.97 47.50
N ASP A 115 -20.28 8.75 46.58
CA ASP A 115 -20.98 9.85 45.92
C ASP A 115 -21.24 9.59 44.43
N GLN A 116 -21.20 8.31 44.02
CA GLN A 116 -21.28 7.88 42.63
C GLN A 116 -20.15 8.45 41.76
N PHE A 117 -18.92 8.46 42.28
CA PHE A 117 -17.71 8.88 41.59
C PHE A 117 -17.77 10.35 41.12
N LYS A 118 -18.47 11.21 41.86
CA LYS A 118 -18.57 12.65 41.54
C LYS A 118 -17.37 13.43 42.05
N THR A 119 -16.81 13.00 43.18
CA THR A 119 -15.59 13.59 43.75
C THR A 119 -14.44 12.58 43.74
N SER A 120 -13.22 13.11 43.84
CA SER A 120 -12.00 12.32 43.92
C SER A 120 -11.07 12.83 45.01
N PHE A 121 -10.43 11.92 45.72
CA PHE A 121 -9.27 12.22 46.55
C PHE A 121 -8.06 12.45 45.63
N VAL A 122 -7.39 13.60 45.77
CA VAL A 122 -6.27 13.98 44.90
C VAL A 122 -4.95 13.90 45.67
N ASN A 123 -4.00 13.12 45.15
CA ASN A 123 -2.61 13.15 45.64
C ASN A 123 -1.72 13.97 44.69
N GLN A 124 -1.04 14.99 45.21
CA GLN A 124 -0.28 15.97 44.41
C GLN A 124 1.15 15.55 44.02
N SER A 125 1.63 14.34 44.35
CA SER A 125 2.99 13.93 43.99
C SER A 125 3.11 12.47 43.55
N ALA A 126 3.16 12.26 42.23
CA ALA A 126 3.51 11.04 41.50
C ALA A 126 4.82 11.21 40.71
N ASN A 127 5.97 11.01 41.37
CA ASN A 127 7.30 11.30 40.85
C ASN A 127 7.76 10.51 39.59
N GLN A 128 6.91 9.77 38.87
CA GLN A 128 7.29 8.94 37.70
C GLN A 128 6.17 8.83 36.63
N TRP A 129 5.87 9.93 35.94
CA TRP A 129 4.73 10.06 34.98
C TRP A 129 4.73 9.10 33.77
N THR A 130 5.86 8.49 33.41
CA THR A 130 5.96 7.59 32.24
C THR A 130 5.63 6.13 32.55
N ALA A 131 5.42 5.75 33.81
CA ALA A 131 5.21 4.37 34.22
C ALA A 131 3.74 3.96 34.15
N ASN A 132 3.48 2.66 33.99
CA ASN A 132 2.13 2.11 34.17
C ASN A 132 1.79 2.09 35.67
N CYS A 133 0.50 2.23 35.98
CA CYS A 133 -0.01 2.22 37.35
C CYS A 133 -0.78 0.94 37.62
N PHE A 134 -0.41 0.25 38.70
CA PHE A 134 -1.02 -1.02 39.13
C PHE A 134 -1.52 -0.91 40.56
N THR A 135 -2.55 -1.68 40.87
CA THR A 135 -3.15 -1.77 42.20
C THR A 135 -3.05 -3.20 42.71
N GLY A 136 -2.97 -3.35 44.02
CA GLY A 136 -2.92 -4.63 44.72
C GLY A 136 -2.95 -4.37 46.21
N SER A 137 -2.57 -5.33 47.04
CA SER A 137 -2.46 -5.10 48.48
C SER A 137 -1.29 -5.91 49.06
N LEU A 138 -0.36 -5.23 49.71
CA LEU A 138 0.67 -5.89 50.53
C LEU A 138 0.11 -6.32 51.90
N LEU A 139 -0.96 -5.67 52.37
CA LEU A 139 -1.74 -6.09 53.54
C LEU A 139 -3.02 -6.76 53.07
N THR A 140 -3.27 -7.99 53.50
CA THR A 140 -4.45 -8.79 53.11
C THR A 140 -5.66 -8.57 54.02
N ASP A 141 -5.65 -7.52 54.86
CA ASP A 141 -6.72 -7.22 55.82
C ASP A 141 -8.00 -6.62 55.20
N GLY A 142 -7.96 -6.26 53.91
CA GLY A 142 -9.08 -5.70 53.17
C GLY A 142 -9.46 -4.25 53.54
N THR A 143 -8.72 -3.60 54.43
CA THR A 143 -8.99 -2.22 54.89
C THR A 143 -8.35 -1.15 54.02
N SER A 144 -7.37 -1.53 53.21
CA SER A 144 -6.62 -0.64 52.33
C SER A 144 -6.20 -1.35 51.05
N PHE A 145 -5.80 -0.57 50.05
CA PHE A 145 -5.12 -1.10 48.88
C PHE A 145 -3.89 -0.26 48.56
N ASP A 146 -2.94 -0.89 47.89
CA ASP A 146 -1.68 -0.34 47.49
C ASP A 146 -1.68 -0.01 46.00
N ILE A 147 -1.03 1.10 45.65
CA ILE A 147 -0.90 1.66 44.32
C ILE A 147 0.58 1.73 43.99
N LEU A 148 0.97 1.05 42.92
CA LEU A 148 2.34 1.00 42.44
C LEU A 148 2.45 1.73 41.11
N HIS A 149 3.28 2.77 41.08
CA HIS A 149 3.51 3.58 39.89
C HIS A 149 5.02 3.77 39.73
N GLY A 150 5.61 2.92 38.90
CA GLY A 150 7.04 2.68 38.89
C GLY A 150 7.53 2.28 40.28
N ALA A 151 8.63 2.87 40.73
CA ALA A 151 9.18 2.58 42.05
C ALA A 151 8.36 3.13 43.23
N CYS A 152 7.39 4.01 42.97
CA CYS A 152 6.61 4.67 44.01
C CYS A 152 5.47 3.78 44.47
N LEU A 153 5.44 3.45 45.77
CA LEU A 153 4.34 2.76 46.44
C LEU A 153 3.46 3.79 47.17
N ARG A 154 2.14 3.62 47.12
CA ARG A 154 1.21 4.38 47.96
C ARG A 154 0.19 3.43 48.56
N ARG A 155 -0.11 3.58 49.84
CA ARG A 155 -1.23 2.88 50.47
C ARG A 155 -2.38 3.84 50.65
N PHE A 156 -3.52 3.52 50.07
CA PHE A 156 -4.76 4.26 50.30
C PHE A 156 -5.61 3.52 51.33
N THR A 157 -5.89 4.20 52.44
CA THR A 157 -6.85 3.78 53.46
C THR A 157 -8.00 4.76 53.42
N PRO A 158 -9.21 4.33 53.00
CA PRO A 158 -10.38 5.19 52.97
C PRO A 158 -10.67 5.83 54.35
N PRO A 159 -11.30 7.01 54.39
CA PRO A 159 -11.79 7.74 53.21
C PRO A 159 -10.69 8.52 52.46
N ASP A 160 -9.62 8.97 53.12
CA ASP A 160 -8.70 9.97 52.53
C ASP A 160 -7.22 9.81 52.91
N LYS A 161 -6.84 8.77 53.67
CA LYS A 161 -5.45 8.60 54.13
C LYS A 161 -4.59 7.97 53.05
N ILE A 162 -3.51 8.66 52.67
CA ILE A 162 -2.49 8.13 51.74
C ILE A 162 -1.13 8.08 52.42
N GLN A 163 -0.57 6.88 52.55
CA GLN A 163 0.82 6.69 52.97
C GLN A 163 1.73 6.58 51.75
N HIS A 164 2.95 7.11 51.86
CA HIS A 164 3.92 7.13 50.77
C HIS A 164 5.08 6.17 51.03
N GLY A 165 5.48 5.48 49.97
CA GLY A 165 6.49 4.44 50.01
C GLY A 165 7.28 4.29 48.72
N TYR A 166 8.31 3.45 48.75
CA TYR A 166 9.21 3.22 47.62
C TYR A 166 9.79 1.80 47.62
N PHE A 167 9.84 1.18 46.45
CA PHE A 167 10.67 0.02 46.15
C PHE A 167 11.95 0.49 45.43
N TYR A 168 13.06 0.52 46.15
CA TYR A 168 14.34 0.94 45.58
C TYR A 168 14.97 -0.19 44.76
N GLY A 169 15.63 0.16 43.65
CA GLY A 169 16.56 -0.75 42.99
C GLY A 169 17.88 -0.86 43.76
N PRO A 170 18.70 -1.90 43.50
CA PRO A 170 19.93 -2.16 44.26
C PRO A 170 20.99 -1.07 44.11
N GLN A 171 21.04 -0.39 42.96
CA GLN A 171 22.01 0.67 42.66
C GLN A 171 21.35 2.01 42.29
N GLN A 172 20.22 1.97 41.59
CA GLN A 172 19.48 3.15 41.17
C GLN A 172 17.98 2.86 41.16
N ASN A 173 17.18 3.91 41.26
CA ASN A 173 15.74 3.78 41.30
C ASN A 173 15.11 3.68 39.89
N ASN A 174 15.23 2.52 39.25
CA ASN A 174 14.80 2.28 37.86
C ASN A 174 13.70 1.21 37.70
N ASN A 175 12.97 0.89 38.77
CA ASN A 175 11.76 0.08 38.70
C ASN A 175 10.66 0.82 37.92
N HIS A 176 10.03 0.18 36.93
CA HIS A 176 9.17 0.88 35.96
C HIS A 176 7.72 0.37 35.86
N SER A 177 7.50 -0.92 35.63
CA SER A 177 6.15 -1.52 35.56
C SER A 177 6.06 -2.59 36.61
N GLY A 178 5.24 -2.38 37.65
CA GLY A 178 5.20 -3.19 38.85
C GLY A 178 3.92 -4.00 39.01
N TYR A 179 3.98 -5.25 39.44
CA TYR A 179 2.83 -6.15 39.59
C TYR A 179 2.86 -6.81 40.97
N PHE A 180 1.69 -7.04 41.56
CA PHE A 180 1.54 -7.77 42.83
C PHE A 180 1.10 -9.21 42.53
N CYS A 181 1.78 -10.19 43.11
CA CYS A 181 1.41 -11.60 43.01
C CYS A 181 2.18 -12.38 44.07
N ASP A 182 1.53 -13.30 44.77
CA ASP A 182 2.18 -14.32 45.59
C ASP A 182 2.89 -15.33 44.68
N LEU A 183 4.20 -15.18 44.45
CA LEU A 183 4.98 -15.99 43.49
C LEU A 183 5.52 -17.29 44.10
N ASN A 184 5.78 -17.31 45.40
CA ASN A 184 6.28 -18.48 46.13
C ASN A 184 5.13 -19.29 46.78
N MET A 185 3.89 -18.81 46.69
CA MET A 185 2.68 -19.40 47.28
C MET A 185 2.71 -19.44 48.81
N ASP A 186 3.31 -18.42 49.45
CA ASP A 186 3.38 -18.31 50.91
C ASP A 186 2.16 -17.62 51.54
N GLY A 187 1.21 -17.15 50.71
CA GLY A 187 0.00 -16.44 51.13
C GLY A 187 0.16 -14.92 51.23
N GLU A 188 1.37 -14.40 51.01
CA GLU A 188 1.65 -12.96 50.94
C GLU A 188 1.95 -12.51 49.51
N ASN A 189 1.56 -11.28 49.16
CA ASN A 189 1.80 -10.78 47.80
C ASN A 189 3.24 -10.25 47.65
N ASP A 190 3.99 -10.84 46.72
CA ASP A 190 5.28 -10.35 46.26
C ASP A 190 5.12 -9.20 45.24
N VAL A 191 6.24 -8.57 44.87
CA VAL A 191 6.25 -7.50 43.87
C VAL A 191 7.25 -7.75 42.74
N VAL A 192 6.77 -7.67 41.50
CA VAL A 192 7.54 -7.89 40.26
C VAL A 192 7.70 -6.59 39.49
N PHE A 193 8.91 -6.25 39.05
CA PHE A 193 9.16 -5.08 38.22
C PHE A 193 9.86 -5.40 36.90
N ALA A 194 9.34 -4.85 35.81
CA ALA A 194 10.18 -4.54 34.65
C ALA A 194 11.13 -3.36 34.98
N VAL A 195 12.38 -3.44 34.52
CA VAL A 195 13.42 -2.47 34.86
C VAL A 195 13.77 -1.58 33.68
N LYS A 196 13.63 -0.26 33.85
CA LYS A 196 13.96 0.70 32.80
C LYS A 196 15.47 0.73 32.55
N GLY A 197 15.85 0.58 31.29
CA GLY A 197 17.24 0.68 30.88
C GLY A 197 18.14 -0.46 31.38
N GLN A 198 17.56 -1.57 31.86
CA GLN A 198 18.31 -2.83 32.10
C GLN A 198 17.53 -4.03 31.55
N PRO A 199 18.20 -5.02 30.92
CA PRO A 199 17.53 -6.19 30.36
C PRO A 199 17.31 -7.25 31.46
N LEU A 200 16.51 -6.91 32.48
CA LEU A 200 16.16 -7.82 33.56
C LEU A 200 14.78 -7.52 34.17
N ILE A 201 14.29 -8.44 34.99
CA ILE A 201 13.08 -8.32 35.83
C ILE A 201 13.52 -8.44 37.29
N ARG A 202 12.93 -7.65 38.19
CA ARG A 202 13.19 -7.73 39.64
C ARG A 202 12.00 -8.29 40.38
N LEU A 203 12.26 -9.15 41.35
CA LEU A 203 11.27 -9.71 42.26
C LEU A 203 11.67 -9.35 43.69
N TYR A 204 10.69 -8.85 44.44
CA TYR A 204 10.80 -8.50 45.84
C TYR A 204 9.85 -9.44 46.57
N TYR A 205 10.38 -10.35 47.36
CA TYR A 205 9.57 -11.33 48.06
C TYR A 205 9.09 -10.76 49.41
N ALA A 206 7.84 -11.05 49.73
CA ALA A 206 7.24 -10.85 51.05
C ALA A 206 7.91 -11.79 52.09
N PRO A 207 7.72 -11.61 53.42
CA PRO A 207 6.87 -10.64 54.09
C PRO A 207 7.43 -9.22 54.18
N PHE A 208 6.54 -8.24 53.99
CA PHE A 208 6.87 -6.81 54.01
C PHE A 208 6.59 -6.09 55.34
N TYR A 209 5.95 -6.77 56.30
CA TYR A 209 5.71 -6.32 57.69
C TYR A 209 5.17 -4.88 57.83
N GLY A 210 4.25 -4.45 56.95
CA GLY A 210 3.67 -3.11 57.01
C GLY A 210 4.64 -1.95 56.73
N LYS A 211 5.87 -2.23 56.29
CA LYS A 211 6.83 -1.21 55.84
C LYS A 211 6.31 -0.50 54.58
N MET A 212 6.78 0.72 54.36
CA MET A 212 6.50 1.48 53.14
C MET A 212 7.75 1.76 52.31
N LYS A 213 8.95 1.47 52.83
CA LYS A 213 10.22 1.66 52.10
C LYS A 213 10.97 0.34 52.07
N PHE A 214 11.35 -0.09 50.87
CA PHE A 214 11.97 -1.38 50.63
C PHE A 214 13.28 -1.18 49.88
N ILE A 215 14.38 -1.52 50.55
CA ILE A 215 15.73 -1.49 49.98
C ILE A 215 16.17 -2.95 49.81
N PRO A 216 16.60 -3.38 48.61
CA PRO A 216 16.86 -4.80 48.32
C PRO A 216 17.75 -5.51 49.34
N LYS A 217 18.79 -4.84 49.82
CA LYS A 217 19.74 -5.39 50.82
C LYS A 217 19.13 -5.66 52.20
N GLU A 218 17.95 -5.13 52.48
CA GLU A 218 17.25 -5.22 53.77
C GLU A 218 16.08 -6.23 53.74
N LEU A 219 15.85 -6.84 52.57
CA LEU A 219 14.83 -7.86 52.39
C LEU A 219 15.40 -9.25 52.69
N SER A 220 14.54 -10.13 53.18
CA SER A 220 14.86 -11.56 53.34
C SER A 220 15.23 -12.19 52.01
N GLU A 221 14.55 -11.79 50.93
CA GLU A 221 14.79 -12.33 49.60
C GLU A 221 14.53 -11.29 48.49
N PHE A 222 15.46 -11.23 47.54
CA PHE A 222 15.44 -10.34 46.37
C PHE A 222 16.08 -11.07 45.18
N VAL A 223 15.40 -11.05 44.04
CA VAL A 223 15.76 -11.86 42.87
C VAL A 223 15.76 -11.00 41.60
N GLU A 224 16.79 -11.15 40.76
CA GLU A 224 16.84 -10.56 39.42
C GLU A 224 16.84 -11.66 38.35
N LEU A 225 15.83 -11.66 37.47
CA LEU A 225 15.77 -12.56 36.32
C LEU A 225 16.42 -11.90 35.11
N LYS A 226 17.35 -12.59 34.46
CA LYS A 226 18.05 -12.08 33.28
C LYS A 226 17.15 -12.21 32.05
N THR A 227 17.09 -11.15 31.26
CA THR A 227 16.44 -11.19 29.94
C THR A 227 17.46 -10.80 28.86
N PRO A 228 17.36 -11.30 27.63
CA PRO A 228 18.25 -10.88 26.55
C PRO A 228 18.04 -9.43 26.09
N LEU A 229 16.81 -8.89 26.26
CA LEU A 229 16.41 -7.55 25.81
C LEU A 229 15.52 -6.89 26.86
N TYR A 230 15.41 -5.56 26.80
CA TYR A 230 14.62 -4.76 27.72
C TYR A 230 13.12 -5.07 27.64
N ILE A 231 12.48 -5.15 28.80
CA ILE A 231 11.08 -5.55 28.99
C ILE A 231 10.17 -4.33 29.10
N SER A 232 8.96 -4.46 28.57
CA SER A 232 7.92 -3.43 28.54
C SER A 232 6.70 -3.78 29.39
N ASP A 233 6.08 -4.93 29.11
CA ASP A 233 4.92 -5.44 29.81
C ASP A 233 5.18 -6.87 30.33
N ILE A 234 4.63 -7.17 31.50
CA ILE A 234 4.68 -8.49 32.15
C ILE A 234 3.24 -8.99 32.36
N ALA A 235 3.05 -10.30 32.29
CA ALA A 235 1.89 -10.99 32.83
C ALA A 235 2.35 -12.13 33.73
N ILE A 236 1.59 -12.40 34.78
CA ILE A 236 1.89 -13.42 35.78
C ILE A 236 0.69 -14.38 35.85
N GLY A 237 0.96 -15.68 35.94
CA GLY A 237 -0.05 -16.73 36.10
C GLY A 237 0.49 -18.09 35.69
N ASP A 238 -0.19 -19.16 36.08
CA ASP A 238 0.21 -20.53 35.72
C ASP A 238 0.11 -20.77 34.20
N LEU A 239 1.22 -21.13 33.55
CA LEU A 239 1.33 -21.39 32.11
C LEU A 239 1.63 -22.85 31.76
N ASN A 240 2.22 -23.60 32.68
CA ASN A 240 2.64 -24.98 32.47
C ASN A 240 1.68 -26.00 33.15
N GLY A 241 0.71 -25.52 33.93
CA GLY A 241 -0.29 -26.32 34.64
C GLY A 241 0.19 -26.90 35.97
N ASP A 242 1.29 -26.40 36.53
CA ASP A 242 1.86 -26.86 37.80
C ASP A 242 1.30 -26.15 39.03
N THR A 243 0.29 -25.29 38.85
CA THR A 243 -0.36 -24.43 39.85
C THR A 243 0.49 -23.28 40.40
N ARG A 244 1.75 -23.16 39.98
CA ARG A 244 2.64 -22.08 40.42
C ARG A 244 2.60 -20.91 39.44
N PRO A 245 2.79 -19.66 39.91
CA PRO A 245 2.75 -18.50 39.01
C PRO A 245 4.00 -18.36 38.14
N ASP A 246 3.80 -18.42 36.82
CA ASP A 246 4.84 -18.19 35.82
C ASP A 246 4.85 -16.71 35.37
N ILE A 247 5.94 -16.30 34.70
CA ILE A 247 6.11 -14.92 34.20
C ILE A 247 6.25 -14.93 32.67
N ALA A 248 5.37 -14.20 31.98
CA ALA A 248 5.53 -13.84 30.58
C ALA A 248 5.97 -12.37 30.45
N ALA A 249 7.12 -12.12 29.84
CA ALA A 249 7.75 -10.81 29.75
C ALA A 249 7.99 -10.40 28.29
N THR A 250 7.40 -9.28 27.87
CA THR A 250 7.43 -8.82 26.48
C THR A 250 8.41 -7.68 26.27
N THR A 251 9.17 -7.74 25.18
CA THR A 251 10.15 -6.70 24.81
C THR A 251 9.53 -5.38 24.35
N LEU A 252 10.24 -4.25 24.52
CA LEU A 252 9.79 -2.92 24.07
C LEU A 252 9.38 -2.89 22.59
N THR A 253 8.27 -2.20 22.31
CA THR A 253 7.70 -2.09 20.96
C THR A 253 8.55 -1.27 19.98
N GLU A 254 9.43 -0.42 20.52
CA GLU A 254 10.41 0.39 19.78
C GLU A 254 11.53 -0.44 19.17
N TYR A 255 11.70 -1.69 19.61
CA TYR A 255 12.57 -2.62 18.92
C TYR A 255 11.98 -3.01 17.56
N GLY A 256 12.87 -3.12 16.56
CA GLY A 256 12.54 -3.65 15.23
C GLY A 256 11.89 -5.03 15.33
N ARG A 257 11.12 -5.44 14.31
CA ARG A 257 10.24 -6.63 14.37
C ARG A 257 10.98 -7.92 14.76
N ALA A 258 12.21 -8.13 14.27
CA ALA A 258 13.09 -9.24 14.66
C ALA A 258 13.44 -9.29 16.16
N SER A 259 13.52 -8.14 16.81
CA SER A 259 13.86 -7.98 18.24
C SER A 259 12.62 -8.02 19.15
N ARG A 260 11.42 -8.17 18.58
CA ARG A 260 10.17 -8.36 19.34
C ARG A 260 10.05 -9.80 19.79
N LYS A 261 10.36 -10.05 21.06
CA LYS A 261 10.27 -11.35 21.73
C LYS A 261 9.36 -11.27 22.96
N THR A 262 8.85 -12.44 23.33
CA THR A 262 8.20 -12.69 24.62
C THR A 262 8.97 -13.82 25.31
N TYR A 263 9.49 -13.55 26.50
CA TYR A 263 10.25 -14.47 27.32
C TYR A 263 9.35 -15.10 28.37
N LEU A 264 9.42 -16.42 28.54
CA LEU A 264 8.68 -17.13 29.57
C LEU A 264 9.64 -17.64 30.64
N PHE A 265 9.30 -17.41 31.90
CA PHE A 265 9.98 -17.96 33.06
C PHE A 265 9.00 -18.84 33.82
N PHE A 266 9.34 -20.11 34.00
CA PHE A 266 8.52 -21.06 34.73
C PHE A 266 8.97 -21.17 36.19
N GLN A 267 8.03 -21.09 37.11
CA GLN A 267 8.30 -21.22 38.54
C GLN A 267 8.34 -22.70 38.94
N ASN A 268 9.54 -23.26 39.05
CA ASN A 268 9.71 -24.69 39.36
C ASN A 268 10.11 -24.97 40.82
N SER A 269 10.11 -23.97 41.69
CA SER A 269 10.63 -24.08 43.06
C SER A 269 9.59 -23.61 44.10
N PRO A 270 9.44 -24.34 45.23
CA PRO A 270 8.64 -23.87 46.38
C PRO A 270 9.15 -22.58 47.02
N ALA A 271 10.43 -22.24 46.83
CA ALA A 271 11.03 -21.02 47.39
C ALA A 271 10.94 -19.81 46.43
N GLY A 272 10.26 -19.92 45.29
CA GLY A 272 10.26 -18.86 44.29
C GLY A 272 11.42 -18.96 43.28
N PHE A 273 11.59 -17.90 42.47
CA PHE A 273 12.50 -17.91 41.32
C PHE A 273 13.95 -17.80 41.76
N THR A 274 14.86 -18.49 41.05
CA THR A 274 16.29 -18.40 41.35
C THR A 274 16.90 -17.10 40.80
N ASN A 275 17.70 -16.43 41.64
CA ASN A 275 18.45 -15.24 41.22
C ASN A 275 19.37 -15.52 40.02
N GLY A 276 19.30 -14.65 39.01
CA GLY A 276 20.06 -14.76 37.77
C GLY A 276 19.48 -15.74 36.74
N ALA A 277 18.30 -16.33 36.97
CA ALA A 277 17.67 -17.26 36.03
C ALA A 277 17.45 -16.61 34.66
N SER A 278 17.60 -17.42 33.61
CA SER A 278 17.31 -17.04 32.21
C SER A 278 15.94 -17.57 31.79
N PRO A 279 15.34 -17.05 30.70
CA PRO A 279 14.04 -17.52 30.25
C PRO A 279 14.05 -19.01 29.92
N ASN A 280 13.02 -19.74 30.35
CA ASN A 280 12.79 -21.14 29.97
C ASN A 280 12.37 -21.26 28.51
N PHE A 281 11.63 -20.28 27.99
CA PHE A 281 11.16 -20.27 26.61
C PHE A 281 11.21 -18.87 26.00
N THR A 282 11.35 -18.79 24.66
CA THR A 282 11.28 -17.53 23.92
C THR A 282 10.32 -17.68 22.74
N ILE A 283 9.27 -16.85 22.73
CA ILE A 283 8.29 -16.79 21.66
C ILE A 283 8.62 -15.61 20.72
N PRO A 284 8.61 -15.82 19.39
CA PRO A 284 8.72 -14.71 18.43
C PRO A 284 7.46 -13.83 18.45
N GLY A 285 7.65 -12.52 18.51
CA GLY A 285 6.59 -11.52 18.61
C GLY A 285 6.53 -10.85 19.99
N ASN A 286 5.90 -9.67 20.03
CA ASN A 286 5.56 -8.96 21.26
C ASN A 286 4.10 -8.51 21.19
N GLY A 287 3.60 -7.95 22.30
CA GLY A 287 2.21 -7.54 22.43
C GLY A 287 1.88 -7.23 23.89
N ILE A 288 0.61 -6.99 24.18
CA ILE A 288 0.13 -6.97 25.57
C ILE A 288 -0.07 -8.42 26.01
N PRO A 289 0.71 -8.94 26.99
CA PRO A 289 0.52 -10.28 27.49
C PRO A 289 -0.62 -10.30 28.52
N VAL A 290 -1.45 -11.34 28.46
CA VAL A 290 -2.44 -11.67 29.50
C VAL A 290 -2.35 -13.18 29.72
N ILE A 291 -2.28 -13.61 30.98
CA ILE A 291 -2.33 -15.01 31.35
C ILE A 291 -3.67 -15.25 32.03
N GLU A 292 -4.41 -16.24 31.56
CA GLU A 292 -5.69 -16.63 32.16
C GLU A 292 -5.93 -18.13 31.94
N LYS A 293 -6.28 -18.85 33.01
CA LYS A 293 -6.60 -20.30 32.99
C LYS A 293 -5.58 -21.16 32.22
N GLY A 294 -4.29 -21.05 32.53
CA GLY A 294 -3.27 -21.88 31.86
C GLY A 294 -2.92 -21.44 30.43
N ALA A 295 -3.44 -20.30 29.97
CA ALA A 295 -3.28 -19.82 28.60
C ALA A 295 -2.61 -18.45 28.54
N LEU A 296 -1.66 -18.29 27.62
CA LEU A 296 -1.03 -17.02 27.29
C LEU A 296 -1.70 -16.39 26.08
N TYR A 297 -2.21 -15.19 26.26
CA TYR A 297 -2.81 -14.35 25.23
C TYR A 297 -1.84 -13.21 24.90
N LEU A 298 -1.40 -13.12 23.66
CA LEU A 298 -0.51 -12.06 23.17
C LEU A 298 -1.20 -11.26 22.07
N ILE A 299 -1.55 -10.00 22.33
CA ILE A 299 -2.14 -9.12 21.32
C ILE A 299 -1.15 -8.10 20.78
N ASP A 300 -0.99 -8.05 19.46
CA ASP A 300 -0.18 -7.03 18.80
C ASP A 300 -0.90 -5.67 18.87
N ARG A 301 -0.26 -4.68 19.50
CA ARG A 301 -0.85 -3.36 19.74
C ARG A 301 -1.25 -2.64 18.45
N LYS A 302 -0.58 -2.86 17.32
CA LYS A 302 -0.84 -2.12 16.08
C LYS A 302 -1.92 -2.77 15.23
N SER A 303 -1.80 -4.08 15.03
CA SER A 303 -2.64 -4.86 14.13
C SER A 303 -3.88 -5.47 14.79
N GLY A 304 -3.92 -5.55 16.13
CA GLY A 304 -4.98 -6.24 16.87
C GLY A 304 -5.06 -7.74 16.59
N VAL A 305 -3.96 -8.34 16.12
CA VAL A 305 -3.85 -9.79 15.99
C VAL A 305 -3.57 -10.38 17.37
N LEU A 306 -4.48 -11.23 17.83
CA LEU A 306 -4.41 -11.94 19.10
C LEU A 306 -3.90 -13.37 18.87
N ARG A 307 -2.78 -13.73 19.49
CA ARG A 307 -2.23 -15.08 19.49
C ARG A 307 -2.49 -15.73 20.84
N ILE A 308 -2.97 -16.98 20.82
CA ILE A 308 -3.32 -17.73 22.02
C ILE A 308 -2.43 -18.97 22.09
N PHE A 309 -1.73 -19.15 23.21
CA PHE A 309 -0.94 -20.33 23.52
C PHE A 309 -1.57 -21.05 24.72
N ARG A 310 -1.65 -22.37 24.66
CA ARG A 310 -2.35 -23.20 25.67
C ARG A 310 -1.59 -24.49 25.90
N ASN A 311 -1.92 -25.16 27.02
CA ASN A 311 -1.45 -26.51 27.33
C ASN A 311 0.09 -26.61 27.38
N GLY A 312 0.77 -25.57 27.86
CA GLY A 312 2.24 -25.53 27.94
C GLY A 312 2.98 -25.55 26.58
N LYS A 313 2.28 -25.36 25.45
CA LYS A 313 2.89 -25.35 24.10
C LYS A 313 3.07 -23.94 23.58
N PHE A 314 4.33 -23.55 23.37
CA PHE A 314 4.74 -22.18 23.04
C PHE A 314 5.50 -22.04 21.72
N ASP A 315 5.79 -23.15 21.04
CA ASP A 315 6.44 -23.20 19.73
C ASP A 315 5.59 -22.55 18.62
N LYS A 316 4.26 -22.68 18.74
CA LYS A 316 3.28 -22.07 17.84
C LYS A 316 1.99 -21.75 18.59
N PRO A 317 1.25 -20.71 18.16
CA PRO A 317 -0.04 -20.40 18.78
C PRO A 317 -1.05 -21.53 18.50
N ALA A 318 -1.81 -21.89 19.53
CA ALA A 318 -2.97 -22.78 19.42
C ALA A 318 -4.10 -22.14 18.59
N ALA A 319 -4.23 -20.81 18.68
CA ALA A 319 -5.14 -20.03 17.85
C ALA A 319 -4.55 -18.64 17.53
N THR A 320 -4.89 -18.11 16.36
CA THR A 320 -4.61 -16.72 15.99
C THR A 320 -5.89 -16.07 15.52
N LEU A 321 -6.32 -15.02 16.20
CA LEU A 321 -7.59 -14.34 16.01
C LEU A 321 -7.35 -12.89 15.57
N LYS A 322 -8.25 -12.35 14.74
CA LYS A 322 -8.29 -10.90 14.45
C LYS A 322 -9.42 -10.30 15.28
N THR A 323 -9.10 -9.35 16.14
CA THR A 323 -10.10 -8.69 16.98
C THR A 323 -10.93 -7.67 16.23
N GLY A 324 -10.52 -7.26 15.02
CA GLY A 324 -11.19 -6.22 14.24
C GLY A 324 -10.86 -4.79 14.68
N LEU A 325 -10.07 -4.64 15.75
CA LEU A 325 -9.53 -3.37 16.24
C LEU A 325 -8.06 -3.24 15.85
N THR A 326 -7.59 -2.02 15.65
CA THR A 326 -6.19 -1.63 15.46
C THR A 326 -5.81 -0.58 16.51
N ASP A 327 -4.52 -0.30 16.70
CA ASP A 327 -4.05 0.68 17.70
C ASP A 327 -4.66 0.43 19.10
N ILE A 328 -4.46 -0.79 19.61
CA ILE A 328 -5.00 -1.28 20.88
C ILE A 328 -4.50 -0.43 22.06
N HIS A 329 -5.45 0.11 22.82
CA HIS A 329 -5.23 0.96 23.99
C HIS A 329 -5.10 0.14 25.28
N THR A 330 -6.00 -0.84 25.46
CA THR A 330 -6.04 -1.78 26.59
C THR A 330 -6.40 -3.20 26.10
N PHE A 331 -5.78 -4.22 26.71
CA PHE A 331 -6.21 -5.61 26.63
C PHE A 331 -6.00 -6.27 28.00
N LYS A 332 -7.04 -6.87 28.57
CA LYS A 332 -6.99 -7.50 29.90
C LYS A 332 -8.08 -8.56 30.08
N PHE A 333 -7.90 -9.41 31.07
CA PHE A 333 -8.93 -10.27 31.63
C PHE A 333 -9.13 -9.94 33.10
N LYS A 334 -10.35 -9.64 33.53
CA LYS A 334 -10.69 -9.31 34.92
C LYS A 334 -12.16 -9.60 35.18
N ASP A 335 -12.49 -10.08 36.39
CA ASP A 335 -13.85 -10.40 36.83
C ASP A 335 -14.63 -11.33 35.88
N GLY A 336 -13.91 -12.24 35.23
CA GLY A 336 -14.48 -13.20 34.28
C GLY A 336 -14.75 -12.64 32.88
N LEU A 337 -14.26 -11.44 32.55
CA LEU A 337 -14.41 -10.79 31.25
C LEU A 337 -13.06 -10.48 30.60
N PHE A 338 -12.90 -10.87 29.34
CA PHE A 338 -11.91 -10.27 28.46
C PHE A 338 -12.40 -8.92 28.00
N LEU A 339 -11.53 -7.91 28.06
CA LEU A 339 -11.81 -6.57 27.57
C LEU A 339 -10.69 -6.11 26.65
N ILE A 340 -11.08 -5.52 25.52
CA ILE A 340 -10.18 -4.90 24.56
C ILE A 340 -10.72 -3.54 24.12
N SER A 341 -9.85 -2.55 24.03
CA SER A 341 -10.18 -1.23 23.46
C SER A 341 -9.16 -0.82 22.41
N GLY A 342 -9.62 -0.13 21.36
CA GLY A 342 -8.80 0.30 20.24
C GLY A 342 -9.60 1.07 19.20
N ILE A 343 -9.11 1.08 17.97
CA ILE A 343 -9.73 1.76 16.83
C ILE A 343 -10.32 0.73 15.87
N SER A 344 -11.61 0.83 15.57
CA SER A 344 -12.29 -0.05 14.64
C SER A 344 -11.94 0.24 13.18
N ARG A 345 -12.32 -0.66 12.26
CA ARG A 345 -12.12 -0.49 10.81
C ARG A 345 -12.68 0.84 10.27
N ASP A 346 -13.75 1.33 10.87
CA ASP A 346 -14.40 2.59 10.48
C ASP A 346 -13.73 3.83 11.11
N ARG A 347 -12.55 3.65 11.73
CA ARG A 347 -11.76 4.67 12.42
C ARG A 347 -12.48 5.31 13.61
N LYS A 348 -13.30 4.54 14.31
CA LYS A 348 -13.95 4.96 15.56
C LYS A 348 -13.27 4.29 16.75
N SER A 349 -13.17 4.99 17.88
CA SER A 349 -12.77 4.36 19.14
C SER A 349 -13.85 3.37 19.58
N GLU A 350 -13.44 2.18 19.99
CA GLU A 350 -14.35 1.08 20.31
C GLU A 350 -13.79 0.23 21.45
N VAL A 351 -14.67 -0.22 22.34
CA VAL A 351 -14.40 -1.24 23.36
C VAL A 351 -15.24 -2.48 23.06
N ARG A 352 -14.62 -3.65 23.15
CA ARG A 352 -15.30 -4.95 23.10
C ARG A 352 -15.00 -5.72 24.37
N TRP A 353 -15.97 -6.47 24.85
CA TRP A 353 -15.79 -7.38 25.97
C TRP A 353 -16.55 -8.68 25.75
N GLY A 354 -16.15 -9.73 26.47
CA GLY A 354 -16.82 -11.02 26.43
C GLY A 354 -16.27 -11.98 27.47
N ASN A 355 -16.99 -13.08 27.71
CA ASN A 355 -16.61 -14.09 28.69
C ASN A 355 -15.42 -15.00 28.27
N SER A 356 -14.98 -14.92 27.02
CA SER A 356 -13.76 -15.57 26.52
C SER A 356 -13.07 -14.72 25.45
N ALA A 357 -11.79 -14.96 25.20
CA ALA A 357 -11.05 -14.31 24.12
C ALA A 357 -11.63 -14.67 22.74
N GLU A 358 -12.18 -15.87 22.59
CA GLU A 358 -12.90 -16.31 21.40
C GLU A 358 -14.21 -15.55 21.20
N ALA A 359 -14.89 -15.13 22.27
CA ALA A 359 -16.05 -14.25 22.19
C ALA A 359 -15.70 -12.86 21.64
N LEU A 360 -14.44 -12.43 21.80
CA LEU A 360 -13.90 -11.19 21.22
C LEU A 360 -13.43 -11.35 19.77
N ALA A 361 -13.31 -12.57 19.28
CA ALA A 361 -13.01 -12.78 17.87
C ALA A 361 -14.12 -12.12 17.05
N GLU A 362 -13.75 -11.55 15.89
CA GLU A 362 -14.76 -11.33 14.87
C GLU A 362 -15.43 -12.70 14.63
N VAL A 363 -16.68 -12.87 15.09
CA VAL A 363 -17.51 -14.02 14.71
C VAL A 363 -17.34 -14.11 13.21
N PRO A 364 -16.88 -15.25 12.64
CA PRO A 364 -16.86 -15.42 11.20
C PRO A 364 -18.31 -15.22 10.81
N VAL A 365 -18.61 -14.03 10.28
CA VAL A 365 -19.96 -13.65 9.94
C VAL A 365 -20.43 -14.78 9.06
N ASN A 366 -21.44 -15.51 9.55
CA ASN A 366 -22.02 -16.63 8.85
C ASN A 366 -22.51 -16.07 7.52
N THR A 367 -21.68 -16.21 6.48
CA THR A 367 -21.91 -15.80 5.09
C THR A 367 -22.85 -14.61 4.87
N ALA A 368 -22.80 -13.55 5.69
CA ALA A 368 -23.08 -12.22 5.15
C ALA A 368 -21.86 -11.96 4.29
N LYS A 369 -21.97 -12.40 3.03
CA LYS A 369 -20.98 -12.31 1.95
C LYS A 369 -20.01 -11.20 2.31
N LYS A 370 -18.81 -11.54 2.83
CA LYS A 370 -17.70 -10.60 2.73
C LYS A 370 -17.62 -10.37 1.24
N LYS A 371 -18.21 -9.28 0.76
CA LYS A 371 -18.15 -8.90 -0.63
C LYS A 371 -16.65 -8.87 -0.88
N HIS A 372 -16.17 -9.81 -1.69
CA HIS A 372 -14.76 -9.88 -2.04
C HIS A 372 -14.32 -8.45 -2.41
N ALA A 373 -13.12 -8.04 -2.02
CA ALA A 373 -12.66 -6.72 -2.45
C ALA A 373 -12.59 -6.65 -3.99
N VAL A 374 -12.55 -7.79 -4.66
CA VAL A 374 -12.72 -7.86 -6.11
C VAL A 374 -13.98 -8.67 -6.40
N SER A 375 -15.03 -7.97 -6.83
CA SER A 375 -16.23 -8.63 -7.35
C SER A 375 -15.91 -9.30 -8.69
N PHE A 376 -16.54 -10.43 -8.98
CA PHE A 376 -16.45 -11.01 -10.30
C PHE A 376 -17.15 -10.10 -11.33
N PRO A 377 -16.61 -9.97 -12.54
CA PRO A 377 -17.14 -9.04 -13.52
C PRO A 377 -18.50 -9.50 -14.05
N HIS A 378 -19.32 -8.54 -14.46
CA HIS A 378 -20.52 -8.80 -15.25
C HIS A 378 -20.15 -9.18 -16.69
N TYR A 379 -21.02 -9.95 -17.35
CA TYR A 379 -20.82 -10.30 -18.75
C TYR A 379 -21.05 -9.07 -19.63
N MET A 380 -20.01 -8.62 -20.33
CA MET A 380 -20.02 -7.42 -21.17
C MET A 380 -20.22 -7.72 -22.66
N GLY A 381 -20.82 -8.86 -23.00
CA GLY A 381 -21.03 -9.29 -24.39
C GLY A 381 -19.84 -10.05 -25.01
N ALA A 382 -18.64 -9.91 -24.47
CA ALA A 382 -17.46 -10.65 -24.92
C ALA A 382 -16.45 -10.84 -23.76
N VAL A 383 -15.50 -11.75 -23.97
CA VAL A 383 -14.36 -11.96 -23.06
C VAL A 383 -13.32 -10.86 -23.28
N TYR A 384 -12.71 -10.43 -22.18
CA TYR A 384 -11.66 -9.41 -22.13
C TYR A 384 -10.41 -9.93 -21.37
N PRO A 385 -9.17 -9.73 -21.84
CA PRO A 385 -8.77 -9.31 -23.18
C PRO A 385 -9.44 -10.07 -24.33
N ALA A 386 -9.50 -9.42 -25.50
CA ALA A 386 -10.15 -9.97 -26.67
C ALA A 386 -9.44 -11.26 -27.16
N PRO A 387 -10.16 -12.38 -27.27
CA PRO A 387 -9.56 -13.65 -27.65
C PRO A 387 -9.09 -13.67 -29.11
N GLN A 388 -8.19 -14.60 -29.46
CA GLN A 388 -7.75 -14.82 -30.84
C GLN A 388 -8.91 -15.25 -31.76
N LYS A 389 -9.73 -16.19 -31.28
CA LYS A 389 -10.96 -16.64 -31.96
C LYS A 389 -12.04 -16.93 -30.93
N ALA A 390 -13.22 -16.36 -31.12
CA ALA A 390 -14.39 -16.67 -30.31
C ALA A 390 -15.66 -16.61 -31.14
N VAL A 391 -16.59 -17.51 -30.84
CA VAL A 391 -17.97 -17.51 -31.31
C VAL A 391 -18.86 -17.53 -30.08
N TYR A 392 -19.68 -16.50 -29.90
CA TYR A 392 -20.64 -16.41 -28.80
C TYR A 392 -22.03 -16.77 -29.30
N GLY A 393 -22.64 -17.81 -28.72
CA GLY A 393 -24.01 -18.20 -29.05
C GLY A 393 -25.05 -17.35 -28.31
N GLU A 394 -26.32 -17.51 -28.69
CA GLU A 394 -27.42 -16.71 -28.12
C GLU A 394 -27.99 -17.26 -26.81
N ARG A 395 -27.67 -18.51 -26.47
CA ARG A 395 -28.28 -19.23 -25.36
C ARG A 395 -27.44 -19.14 -24.08
N TRP A 396 -28.15 -19.24 -22.95
CA TRP A 396 -27.58 -19.33 -21.62
C TRP A 396 -27.66 -20.76 -21.11
N ILE A 397 -26.60 -21.24 -20.46
CA ILE A 397 -26.55 -22.55 -19.80
C ILE A 397 -26.76 -22.33 -18.30
N PRO A 398 -27.86 -22.81 -17.72
CA PRO A 398 -28.18 -22.55 -16.31
C PRO A 398 -27.24 -23.30 -15.37
N LEU A 399 -26.66 -22.60 -14.41
CA LEU A 399 -25.68 -23.09 -13.44
C LEU A 399 -26.31 -23.39 -12.06
N ASN A 400 -27.57 -23.85 -12.06
CA ASN A 400 -28.31 -24.14 -10.83
C ASN A 400 -27.74 -25.36 -10.08
N ASN A 401 -27.24 -26.36 -10.82
CA ASN A 401 -26.62 -27.59 -10.29
C ASN A 401 -25.45 -28.02 -11.19
N VAL A 402 -24.23 -27.80 -10.72
CA VAL A 402 -23.00 -27.99 -11.49
C VAL A 402 -22.10 -29.04 -10.85
N ARG A 403 -21.58 -29.96 -11.67
CA ARG A 403 -20.46 -30.83 -11.31
C ARG A 403 -19.19 -30.30 -11.94
N ILE A 404 -18.22 -29.94 -11.09
CA ILE A 404 -16.88 -29.55 -11.50
C ILE A 404 -16.00 -30.81 -11.50
N ILE A 405 -15.45 -31.14 -12.67
CA ILE A 405 -14.65 -32.34 -12.92
C ILE A 405 -13.19 -31.91 -13.09
N PRO A 406 -12.32 -32.10 -12.08
CA PRO A 406 -10.89 -31.86 -12.22
C PRO A 406 -10.23 -32.97 -13.03
N ASP A 407 -9.51 -32.61 -14.10
CA ASP A 407 -8.69 -33.49 -14.91
C ASP A 407 -7.27 -32.91 -15.05
N GLY A 408 -6.27 -33.61 -14.49
CA GLY A 408 -4.89 -33.14 -14.43
C GLY A 408 -4.61 -32.05 -13.38
N ILE A 409 -5.57 -31.74 -12.50
CA ILE A 409 -5.43 -30.80 -11.37
C ILE A 409 -6.01 -31.37 -10.06
N ALA A 410 -5.66 -30.77 -8.92
CA ALA A 410 -6.18 -31.16 -7.61
C ALA A 410 -7.66 -30.74 -7.43
N ALA A 411 -8.37 -31.43 -6.54
CA ALA A 411 -9.80 -31.14 -6.29
C ALA A 411 -10.03 -29.82 -5.54
N ASP A 412 -9.05 -29.39 -4.77
CA ASP A 412 -9.03 -28.15 -3.98
C ASP A 412 -8.32 -26.99 -4.70
N ASP A 413 -8.08 -27.11 -6.01
CA ASP A 413 -7.37 -26.12 -6.81
C ASP A 413 -8.02 -24.73 -6.75
N LEU A 414 -7.20 -23.68 -6.69
CA LEU A 414 -7.65 -22.29 -6.57
C LEU A 414 -8.61 -21.86 -7.70
N ARG A 415 -8.43 -22.38 -8.92
CA ARG A 415 -9.32 -22.13 -10.06
C ARG A 415 -10.74 -22.66 -9.82
N ILE A 416 -10.83 -23.85 -9.23
CA ILE A 416 -12.10 -24.48 -8.85
C ILE A 416 -12.77 -23.65 -7.76
N GLN A 417 -12.02 -23.20 -6.75
CA GLN A 417 -12.55 -22.36 -5.68
C GLN A 417 -13.18 -21.08 -6.24
N PHE A 418 -12.53 -20.38 -7.18
CA PHE A 418 -13.10 -19.19 -7.82
C PHE A 418 -14.36 -19.48 -8.64
N ILE A 419 -14.43 -20.63 -9.32
CA ILE A 419 -15.64 -21.06 -10.02
C ILE A 419 -16.79 -21.30 -9.04
N GLN A 420 -16.54 -22.03 -7.95
CA GLN A 420 -17.55 -22.31 -6.92
C GLN A 420 -18.03 -21.01 -6.26
N GLU A 421 -17.12 -20.09 -5.94
CA GLU A 421 -17.43 -18.75 -5.42
C GLU A 421 -18.37 -18.00 -6.36
N ARG A 422 -18.06 -17.93 -7.67
CA ARG A 422 -18.89 -17.21 -8.64
C ARG A 422 -20.28 -17.83 -8.82
N ILE A 423 -20.35 -19.16 -8.91
CA ILE A 423 -21.65 -19.87 -9.01
C ILE A 423 -22.49 -19.59 -7.76
N ALA A 424 -21.91 -19.72 -6.58
CA ALA A 424 -22.60 -19.47 -5.31
C ALA A 424 -23.00 -17.99 -5.14
N GLU A 425 -22.15 -17.05 -5.56
CA GLU A 425 -22.44 -15.61 -5.51
C GLU A 425 -23.75 -15.27 -6.25
N LEU A 426 -23.96 -15.91 -7.40
CA LEU A 426 -25.11 -15.74 -8.28
C LEU A 426 -26.31 -16.64 -7.92
N GLY A 427 -26.21 -17.45 -6.84
CA GLY A 427 -27.31 -18.28 -6.32
C GLY A 427 -27.36 -19.71 -6.87
N GLY A 428 -26.30 -20.19 -7.51
CA GLY A 428 -26.19 -21.56 -8.01
C GLY A 428 -25.53 -22.51 -7.00
N THR A 429 -25.57 -23.80 -7.30
CA THR A 429 -24.89 -24.84 -6.51
C THR A 429 -23.86 -25.57 -7.35
N SER A 430 -22.74 -25.92 -6.72
CA SER A 430 -21.67 -26.67 -7.38
C SER A 430 -21.04 -27.70 -6.45
N SER A 431 -20.57 -28.80 -7.01
CA SER A 431 -19.86 -29.86 -6.30
C SER A 431 -18.68 -30.38 -7.12
N VAL A 432 -17.60 -30.78 -6.46
CA VAL A 432 -16.40 -31.30 -7.12
C VAL A 432 -16.45 -32.83 -7.15
N GLY A 433 -16.15 -33.46 -8.29
CA GLY A 433 -16.09 -34.92 -8.37
C GLY A 433 -15.85 -35.43 -9.79
N LYS A 434 -15.38 -36.68 -9.91
CA LYS A 434 -15.06 -37.29 -11.22
C LYS A 434 -16.27 -37.81 -11.99
N THR A 435 -17.36 -38.12 -11.30
CA THR A 435 -18.56 -38.70 -11.90
C THR A 435 -19.48 -37.60 -12.44
N PRO A 436 -19.76 -37.56 -13.76
CA PRO A 436 -20.69 -36.59 -14.33
C PRO A 436 -22.09 -36.74 -13.77
N LEU A 437 -22.82 -35.62 -13.66
CA LEU A 437 -24.25 -35.62 -13.36
C LEU A 437 -25.03 -36.10 -14.57
N LYS A 438 -26.05 -36.93 -14.33
CA LYS A 438 -27.09 -37.25 -15.33
C LYS A 438 -28.04 -36.07 -15.53
N ASN A 439 -28.41 -35.40 -14.44
CA ASN A 439 -29.29 -34.24 -14.42
C ASN A 439 -28.55 -33.03 -13.83
N GLY A 440 -27.94 -32.22 -14.68
CA GLY A 440 -27.17 -31.03 -14.29
C GLY A 440 -26.22 -30.58 -15.39
N VAL A 441 -25.35 -29.63 -15.06
CA VAL A 441 -24.26 -29.17 -15.94
C VAL A 441 -22.95 -29.80 -15.50
N ASN A 442 -22.18 -30.30 -16.46
CA ASN A 442 -20.84 -30.84 -16.21
C ASN A 442 -19.79 -29.85 -16.73
N LEU A 443 -18.93 -29.36 -15.83
CA LEU A 443 -17.84 -28.44 -16.11
C LEU A 443 -16.50 -29.15 -15.89
N THR A 444 -15.80 -29.46 -16.97
CA THR A 444 -14.49 -30.12 -16.92
C THR A 444 -13.37 -29.10 -17.00
N LEU A 445 -12.42 -29.16 -16.07
CA LEU A 445 -11.16 -28.42 -16.12
C LEU A 445 -10.05 -29.40 -16.45
N GLN A 446 -9.56 -29.37 -17.69
CA GLN A 446 -8.57 -30.27 -18.22
C GLN A 446 -7.22 -29.58 -18.43
N LEU A 447 -6.23 -29.99 -17.65
CA LEU A 447 -4.82 -29.71 -17.92
C LEU A 447 -4.22 -30.87 -18.73
N SER A 448 -4.14 -30.71 -20.05
CA SER A 448 -3.59 -31.72 -20.95
C SER A 448 -2.08 -31.87 -20.77
N LYS A 449 -1.57 -33.08 -20.98
CA LYS A 449 -0.13 -33.38 -21.10
C LYS A 449 0.40 -33.14 -22.52
N ASP A 450 -0.49 -32.91 -23.48
CA ASP A 450 -0.10 -32.62 -24.86
C ASP A 450 0.66 -31.29 -24.95
N ARG A 451 1.59 -31.19 -25.90
CA ARG A 451 2.25 -29.92 -26.21
C ARG A 451 1.42 -29.14 -27.22
N HIS A 452 1.36 -27.82 -27.03
CA HIS A 452 0.73 -26.90 -27.98
C HIS A 452 1.78 -25.90 -28.51
N PRO A 453 1.75 -25.53 -29.81
CA PRO A 453 2.77 -24.66 -30.41
C PRO A 453 2.75 -23.23 -29.86
N ARG A 454 1.60 -22.79 -29.33
CA ARG A 454 1.46 -21.52 -28.61
C ARG A 454 1.41 -21.78 -27.10
N THR A 455 2.27 -21.11 -26.35
CA THR A 455 2.25 -21.09 -24.88
C THR A 455 0.97 -20.45 -24.37
N GLN A 456 0.50 -20.88 -23.19
CA GLN A 456 -0.70 -20.38 -22.52
C GLN A 456 -1.99 -20.55 -23.33
N ALA A 457 -1.97 -21.40 -24.36
CA ALA A 457 -3.13 -21.65 -25.19
C ALA A 457 -4.19 -22.44 -24.45
N TYR A 458 -5.45 -22.13 -24.74
CA TYR A 458 -6.59 -22.85 -24.20
C TYR A 458 -7.75 -22.90 -25.18
N TYR A 459 -8.66 -23.84 -24.89
CA TYR A 459 -9.95 -24.01 -25.52
C TYR A 459 -11.03 -23.92 -24.45
N LEU A 460 -12.09 -23.16 -24.72
CA LEU A 460 -13.31 -23.16 -23.93
C LEU A 460 -14.47 -23.49 -24.86
N SER A 461 -15.20 -24.55 -24.53
CA SER A 461 -16.47 -24.90 -25.16
C SER A 461 -17.56 -24.90 -24.10
N ALA A 462 -18.63 -24.13 -24.33
CA ALA A 462 -19.83 -24.10 -23.49
C ALA A 462 -21.04 -24.43 -24.36
N ASN A 463 -21.43 -25.71 -24.38
CA ASN A 463 -22.47 -26.24 -25.24
C ASN A 463 -23.82 -26.34 -24.48
N ALA A 464 -24.79 -25.53 -24.91
CA ALA A 464 -26.11 -25.46 -24.27
C ALA A 464 -26.96 -26.73 -24.49
N ASP A 465 -26.84 -27.40 -25.64
CA ASP A 465 -27.60 -28.62 -25.95
C ASP A 465 -27.16 -29.80 -25.09
N GLN A 466 -25.84 -29.95 -24.95
CA GLN A 466 -25.24 -31.06 -24.21
C GLN A 466 -25.16 -30.80 -22.70
N LYS A 467 -25.38 -29.56 -22.25
CA LYS A 467 -25.14 -29.11 -20.87
C LYS A 467 -23.72 -29.44 -20.40
N GLN A 468 -22.76 -29.33 -21.32
CA GLN A 468 -21.35 -29.61 -21.09
C GLN A 468 -20.53 -28.34 -21.30
N ILE A 469 -19.60 -28.11 -20.38
CA ILE A 469 -18.63 -27.03 -20.44
C ILE A 469 -17.24 -27.66 -20.28
N ASN A 470 -16.34 -27.37 -21.20
CA ASN A 470 -14.98 -27.88 -21.16
C ASN A 470 -13.96 -26.73 -21.22
N LEU A 471 -13.09 -26.67 -20.22
CA LEU A 471 -11.95 -25.76 -20.13
C LEU A 471 -10.69 -26.58 -20.30
N LYS A 472 -10.11 -26.58 -21.50
CA LYS A 472 -8.91 -27.36 -21.83
C LYS A 472 -7.72 -26.44 -22.05
N ALA A 473 -6.59 -26.75 -21.43
CA ALA A 473 -5.32 -26.05 -21.68
C ALA A 473 -4.14 -27.03 -21.66
N PHE A 474 -2.96 -26.50 -22.01
CA PHE A 474 -1.72 -27.28 -22.17
C PHE A 474 -0.61 -26.87 -21.18
N ASP A 475 -0.89 -25.86 -20.36
CA ASP A 475 -0.07 -25.43 -19.24
C ASP A 475 -0.95 -24.78 -18.16
N LYS A 476 -0.37 -24.54 -16.97
CA LYS A 476 -1.11 -24.01 -15.81
C LYS A 476 -1.73 -22.65 -16.09
N THR A 477 -0.99 -21.78 -16.78
CA THR A 477 -1.37 -20.40 -17.08
C THR A 477 -2.54 -20.36 -18.08
N GLY A 478 -2.50 -21.19 -19.13
CA GLY A 478 -3.60 -21.35 -20.08
C GLY A 478 -4.88 -21.84 -19.41
N LEU A 479 -4.79 -22.75 -18.44
CA LEU A 479 -5.98 -23.21 -17.70
C LEU A 479 -6.56 -22.10 -16.82
N SER A 480 -5.70 -21.23 -16.26
CA SER A 480 -6.14 -20.00 -15.57
C SER A 480 -6.87 -19.06 -16.53
N TRP A 481 -6.42 -18.92 -17.78
CA TRP A 481 -7.10 -18.09 -18.80
C TRP A 481 -8.44 -18.66 -19.26
N ALA A 482 -8.53 -19.98 -19.41
CA ALA A 482 -9.80 -20.66 -19.66
C ALA A 482 -10.79 -20.41 -18.51
N THR A 483 -10.32 -20.53 -17.28
CA THR A 483 -11.10 -20.24 -16.07
C THR A 483 -11.56 -18.78 -16.03
N GLY A 484 -10.66 -17.83 -16.28
CA GLY A 484 -10.99 -16.40 -16.31
C GLY A 484 -12.03 -16.06 -17.37
N SER A 485 -11.96 -16.67 -18.54
CA SER A 485 -12.92 -16.48 -19.62
C SER A 485 -14.29 -17.08 -19.29
N PHE A 486 -14.32 -18.27 -18.67
CA PHE A 486 -15.56 -18.85 -18.14
C PHE A 486 -16.22 -17.93 -17.09
N LEU A 487 -15.43 -17.41 -16.15
CA LEU A 487 -15.93 -16.51 -15.11
C LEU A 487 -16.53 -15.22 -15.69
N GLN A 488 -15.93 -14.66 -16.74
CA GLN A 488 -16.46 -13.49 -17.44
C GLN A 488 -17.72 -13.77 -18.27
N LEU A 489 -17.90 -14.99 -18.76
CA LEU A 489 -19.11 -15.42 -19.47
C LEU A 489 -20.26 -15.76 -18.51
N THR A 490 -20.01 -15.76 -17.20
CA THR A 490 -20.95 -16.19 -16.17
C THR A 490 -21.59 -14.98 -15.49
N ASP A 491 -22.91 -14.89 -15.52
CA ASP A 491 -23.65 -13.78 -14.91
C ASP A 491 -25.03 -14.21 -14.38
N ALA A 492 -25.69 -13.31 -13.66
CA ALA A 492 -27.09 -13.48 -13.27
C ALA A 492 -28.00 -13.19 -14.47
N THR A 493 -28.94 -14.10 -14.72
CA THR A 493 -30.04 -13.90 -15.68
C THR A 493 -31.37 -13.86 -14.93
N LYS A 494 -32.46 -13.56 -15.65
CA LYS A 494 -33.82 -13.64 -15.10
C LYS A 494 -34.17 -15.02 -14.52
N ASP A 495 -33.56 -16.08 -15.04
CA ASP A 495 -33.83 -17.48 -14.70
C ASP A 495 -32.79 -18.04 -13.70
N GLY A 496 -31.93 -17.18 -13.15
CA GLY A 496 -30.88 -17.55 -12.21
C GLY A 496 -29.45 -17.46 -12.79
N PRO A 497 -28.46 -18.06 -12.11
CA PRO A 497 -27.06 -18.04 -12.55
C PRO A 497 -26.90 -18.80 -13.88
N ALA A 498 -26.19 -18.21 -14.84
CA ALA A 498 -25.94 -18.88 -16.10
C ALA A 498 -24.60 -18.48 -16.73
N VAL A 499 -24.09 -19.33 -17.62
CA VAL A 499 -22.96 -19.01 -18.49
C VAL A 499 -23.41 -18.90 -19.94
N ARG A 500 -22.86 -17.94 -20.68
CA ARG A 500 -23.15 -17.77 -22.11
C ARG A 500 -22.55 -18.92 -22.91
N SER A 501 -23.32 -19.50 -23.85
CA SER A 501 -22.77 -20.49 -24.78
C SER A 501 -21.67 -19.86 -25.63
N ALA A 502 -20.53 -20.52 -25.76
CA ALA A 502 -19.39 -20.00 -26.49
C ALA A 502 -18.42 -21.10 -26.94
N GLU A 503 -17.74 -20.86 -28.06
CA GLU A 503 -16.58 -21.61 -28.51
C GLU A 503 -15.40 -20.65 -28.63
N ILE A 504 -14.35 -20.87 -27.85
CA ILE A 504 -13.18 -20.00 -27.77
C ILE A 504 -11.92 -20.82 -27.95
N TYR A 505 -11.07 -20.36 -28.86
CA TYR A 505 -9.68 -20.77 -28.96
C TYR A 505 -8.80 -19.54 -28.82
N ASP A 506 -7.91 -19.57 -27.84
CA ASP A 506 -7.24 -18.36 -27.43
C ASP A 506 -5.85 -18.60 -26.84
N TYR A 507 -5.01 -17.57 -26.97
CA TYR A 507 -3.62 -17.50 -26.50
C TYR A 507 -3.16 -16.04 -26.59
N PRO A 508 -2.22 -15.59 -25.74
CA PRO A 508 -1.70 -14.23 -25.83
C PRO A 508 -0.73 -14.07 -27.02
N ALA A 509 -0.76 -12.92 -27.68
CA ALA A 509 0.15 -12.61 -28.78
C ALA A 509 1.59 -12.39 -28.27
N ALA A 510 1.77 -11.62 -27.19
CA ALA A 510 3.03 -11.54 -26.46
C ALA A 510 3.13 -12.66 -25.41
N LYS A 511 4.33 -13.22 -25.22
CA LYS A 511 4.57 -14.31 -24.25
C LYS A 511 4.26 -13.91 -22.82
N HIS A 512 4.62 -12.68 -22.45
CA HIS A 512 4.40 -12.11 -21.12
C HIS A 512 3.81 -10.71 -21.22
N ARG A 513 2.82 -10.43 -20.38
CA ARG A 513 2.19 -9.12 -20.24
C ARG A 513 1.79 -8.84 -18.80
N GLY A 514 2.21 -7.68 -18.33
CA GLY A 514 2.00 -7.34 -16.94
C GLY A 514 2.37 -5.91 -16.64
N TYR A 515 2.73 -5.71 -15.38
CA TYR A 515 3.10 -4.39 -14.90
C TYR A 515 4.29 -4.46 -13.95
N TRP A 516 4.91 -3.31 -13.81
CA TRP A 516 5.90 -3.00 -12.78
C TRP A 516 5.20 -2.06 -11.78
N SER A 517 5.22 -2.37 -10.49
CA SER A 517 4.59 -1.53 -9.45
C SER A 517 5.55 -1.17 -8.33
N GLY A 518 5.68 0.14 -8.08
CA GLY A 518 6.41 0.71 -6.96
C GLY A 518 5.57 0.91 -5.70
N ALA A 519 4.27 0.61 -5.74
CA ALA A 519 3.33 0.79 -4.63
C ALA A 519 3.04 -0.52 -3.88
N SER A 520 2.49 -0.41 -2.67
CA SER A 520 2.03 -1.55 -1.88
C SER A 520 0.67 -2.05 -2.41
N ASP A 521 0.70 -2.83 -3.48
CA ASP A 521 -0.49 -3.36 -4.16
C ASP A 521 -1.45 -4.06 -3.18
N PHE A 522 -0.90 -4.74 -2.17
CA PHE A 522 -1.68 -5.57 -1.24
C PHE A 522 -2.19 -4.85 0.02
N LYS A 523 -1.99 -3.53 0.15
CA LYS A 523 -2.37 -2.79 1.38
C LYS A 523 -3.87 -2.65 1.58
N LYS A 524 -4.64 -2.58 0.48
CA LYS A 524 -6.10 -2.41 0.48
C LYS A 524 -6.87 -3.58 -0.14
N ILE A 525 -6.19 -4.40 -0.92
CA ILE A 525 -6.75 -5.54 -1.67
C ILE A 525 -5.94 -6.77 -1.28
N THR A 526 -6.60 -7.87 -0.94
CA THR A 526 -5.92 -9.09 -0.49
C THR A 526 -5.09 -9.72 -1.63
N LYS A 527 -4.04 -10.48 -1.29
CA LYS A 527 -3.24 -11.21 -2.28
C LYS A 527 -4.09 -12.16 -3.13
N ARG A 528 -5.07 -12.83 -2.51
CA ARG A 528 -6.01 -13.73 -3.21
C ARG A 528 -6.91 -12.97 -4.20
N ASP A 529 -7.40 -11.81 -3.81
CA ASP A 529 -8.21 -10.97 -4.70
C ASP A 529 -7.39 -10.42 -5.87
N TRP A 530 -6.11 -10.11 -5.65
CA TRP A 530 -5.17 -9.79 -6.73
C TRP A 530 -4.90 -10.98 -7.66
N ALA A 531 -4.73 -12.20 -7.12
CA ALA A 531 -4.61 -13.41 -7.92
C ALA A 531 -5.87 -13.64 -8.78
N LYS A 532 -7.06 -13.40 -8.22
CA LYS A 532 -8.34 -13.40 -8.94
C LYS A 532 -8.35 -12.38 -10.09
N LEU A 533 -7.88 -11.16 -9.83
CA LEU A 533 -7.81 -10.10 -10.85
C LEU A 533 -6.86 -10.47 -11.99
N HIS A 534 -5.66 -10.98 -11.67
CA HIS A 534 -4.72 -11.46 -12.68
C HIS A 534 -5.31 -12.58 -13.53
N LEU A 535 -6.00 -13.54 -12.89
CA LEU A 535 -6.71 -14.63 -13.56
C LEU A 535 -7.79 -14.11 -14.51
N LEU A 536 -8.62 -13.17 -14.05
CA LEU A 536 -9.71 -12.60 -14.83
C LEU A 536 -9.17 -11.85 -16.06
N TYR A 537 -8.19 -10.97 -15.88
CA TYR A 537 -7.69 -10.09 -16.95
C TYR A 537 -6.43 -10.57 -17.65
N LYS A 538 -6.12 -11.84 -17.39
CA LYS A 538 -5.05 -12.59 -18.00
C LYS A 538 -3.64 -12.01 -17.78
N LEU A 539 -3.34 -11.31 -16.70
CA LEU A 539 -2.00 -10.75 -16.42
C LEU A 539 -1.07 -11.86 -15.90
N ASP A 540 -0.08 -12.31 -16.67
CA ASP A 540 0.79 -13.43 -16.26
C ASP A 540 2.04 -13.02 -15.49
N ILE A 541 2.37 -11.72 -15.41
CA ILE A 541 3.54 -11.28 -14.67
C ILE A 541 3.27 -10.00 -13.88
N MET A 542 3.80 -9.94 -12.66
CA MET A 542 3.97 -8.70 -11.89
C MET A 542 5.41 -8.55 -11.45
N LEU A 543 5.97 -7.37 -11.65
CA LEU A 543 7.28 -6.99 -11.16
C LEU A 543 7.09 -6.03 -9.98
N LEU A 544 7.39 -6.52 -8.79
CA LEU A 544 7.21 -5.84 -7.52
C LEU A 544 8.56 -5.28 -7.09
N VAL A 545 8.67 -3.97 -7.19
CA VAL A 545 9.93 -3.25 -6.95
C VAL A 545 10.44 -3.58 -5.56
N ARG A 546 9.59 -3.44 -4.55
CA ARG A 546 10.01 -3.58 -3.14
C ARG A 546 9.59 -4.93 -2.58
N PRO A 547 10.45 -5.58 -1.78
CA PRO A 547 10.03 -6.69 -0.92
C PRO A 547 8.79 -6.34 -0.08
N TRP A 548 8.75 -5.12 0.48
CA TRP A 548 7.62 -4.61 1.24
C TRP A 548 6.45 -4.07 0.40
N ASN A 549 6.46 -4.26 -0.91
CA ASN A 549 5.21 -4.17 -1.66
C ASN A 549 4.35 -5.40 -1.40
N ILE A 550 4.95 -6.54 -1.03
CA ILE A 550 4.28 -7.80 -0.66
C ILE A 550 3.86 -7.79 0.81
N THR A 551 4.60 -7.09 1.67
CA THR A 551 4.45 -7.18 3.14
C THR A 551 4.00 -5.86 3.76
N ASP A 552 3.36 -5.92 4.93
CA ASP A 552 2.99 -4.71 5.71
C ASP A 552 4.19 -4.05 6.42
N ILE A 553 5.40 -4.65 6.32
CA ILE A 553 6.61 -4.14 6.97
C ILE A 553 7.28 -3.13 6.06
N ARG A 554 7.10 -1.83 6.32
CA ARG A 554 7.81 -0.80 5.57
C ARG A 554 9.32 -0.86 5.84
N GLY A 555 10.12 -1.09 4.79
CA GLY A 555 11.58 -1.00 4.82
C GLY A 555 12.15 0.30 4.25
N ASP A 556 13.48 0.45 4.34
CA ASP A 556 14.28 1.48 3.66
C ASP A 556 15.29 0.79 2.74
N TRP A 557 15.40 1.25 1.50
CA TRP A 557 16.36 0.74 0.51
C TRP A 557 17.82 0.86 0.97
N LYS A 558 18.13 1.91 1.75
CA LYS A 558 19.46 2.13 2.33
C LYS A 558 19.84 1.06 3.34
N GLU A 559 18.85 0.33 3.86
CA GLU A 559 19.02 -0.73 4.84
C GLU A 559 18.88 -2.13 4.23
N TRP A 560 19.14 -2.29 2.93
CA TRP A 560 19.05 -3.58 2.21
C TRP A 560 19.85 -4.72 2.88
N LYS A 561 20.90 -4.40 3.66
CA LYS A 561 21.67 -5.38 4.45
C LYS A 561 20.91 -5.92 5.68
N LYS A 562 19.90 -5.20 6.18
CA LYS A 562 19.09 -5.57 7.34
C LYS A 562 17.83 -6.36 6.97
N VAL A 563 17.51 -6.45 5.69
CA VAL A 563 16.33 -7.18 5.20
C VAL A 563 16.53 -8.67 5.52
N SER A 564 15.89 -9.14 6.60
CA SER A 564 16.00 -10.54 7.00
C SER A 564 15.10 -11.41 6.13
N THR A 565 15.62 -12.56 5.70
CA THR A 565 14.89 -13.53 4.87
C THR A 565 13.73 -14.18 5.63
N GLU A 566 13.78 -14.27 6.96
CA GLU A 566 12.71 -14.87 7.76
C GLU A 566 11.47 -13.98 7.87
N GLU A 567 11.65 -12.65 7.91
CA GLU A 567 10.54 -11.71 8.12
C GLU A 567 9.50 -11.72 6.99
N TYR A 568 9.91 -12.05 5.76
CA TYR A 568 9.05 -12.07 4.57
C TYR A 568 8.68 -13.48 4.10
N ALA A 569 9.21 -14.53 4.74
CA ALA A 569 9.04 -15.90 4.26
C ALA A 569 7.57 -16.35 4.18
N ALA A 570 6.73 -15.94 5.14
CA ALA A 570 5.31 -16.26 5.13
C ALA A 570 4.58 -15.57 3.96
N ASP A 571 4.90 -14.30 3.70
CA ASP A 571 4.30 -13.53 2.61
C ASP A 571 4.73 -14.08 1.24
N TYR A 572 6.00 -14.48 1.08
CA TYR A 572 6.48 -15.14 -0.15
C TYR A 572 5.85 -16.51 -0.37
N ARG A 573 5.64 -17.29 0.70
CA ARG A 573 4.92 -18.56 0.61
C ARG A 573 3.48 -18.35 0.15
N GLU A 574 2.78 -17.36 0.73
CA GLU A 574 1.42 -17.00 0.32
C GLU A 574 1.39 -16.57 -1.17
N MET A 575 2.38 -15.81 -1.63
CA MET A 575 2.52 -15.47 -3.06
C MET A 575 2.67 -16.73 -3.94
N GLY A 576 3.49 -17.70 -3.52
CA GLY A 576 3.65 -18.97 -4.22
C GLY A 576 2.35 -19.79 -4.30
N GLU A 577 1.65 -19.90 -3.17
CA GLU A 577 0.38 -20.62 -3.06
C GLU A 577 -0.72 -20.00 -3.93
N LEU A 578 -0.73 -18.68 -4.10
CA LEU A 578 -1.77 -17.95 -4.83
C LEU A 578 -1.44 -17.67 -6.30
N PHE A 579 -0.22 -17.25 -6.62
CA PHE A 579 0.14 -16.82 -7.98
C PHE A 579 0.86 -17.92 -8.75
N THR A 580 1.88 -18.55 -8.16
CA THR A 580 2.62 -19.62 -8.83
C THR A 580 1.74 -20.83 -9.13
N SER A 581 0.77 -21.15 -8.25
CA SER A 581 -0.24 -22.20 -8.48
C SER A 581 -1.11 -21.95 -9.73
N LEU A 582 -1.41 -20.69 -10.02
CA LEU A 582 -2.15 -20.23 -11.20
C LEU A 582 -1.26 -20.07 -12.45
N GLY A 583 0.05 -20.28 -12.33
CA GLY A 583 1.01 -20.02 -13.39
C GLY A 583 1.24 -18.52 -13.66
N ILE A 584 0.96 -17.66 -12.66
CA ILE A 584 1.26 -16.23 -12.69
C ILE A 584 2.62 -16.00 -12.05
N GLU A 585 3.52 -15.35 -12.78
CA GLU A 585 4.85 -15.01 -12.33
C GLU A 585 4.82 -13.75 -11.46
N TRP A 586 5.46 -13.82 -10.30
CA TRP A 586 5.69 -12.67 -9.44
C TRP A 586 7.20 -12.52 -9.26
N CYS A 587 7.69 -11.32 -9.55
CA CYS A 587 9.10 -11.00 -9.49
C CYS A 587 9.34 -9.96 -8.39
N VAL A 588 10.32 -10.22 -7.52
CA VAL A 588 10.76 -9.30 -6.48
C VAL A 588 12.13 -8.79 -6.83
N THR A 589 12.35 -7.48 -6.66
CA THR A 589 13.65 -6.87 -6.93
C THR A 589 14.45 -6.60 -5.65
N THR A 590 15.75 -6.41 -5.81
CA THR A 590 16.62 -5.78 -4.82
C THR A 590 17.20 -4.48 -5.39
N HIS A 591 17.19 -3.40 -4.59
CA HIS A 591 17.85 -2.13 -4.91
C HIS A 591 19.01 -1.88 -3.94
N ALA A 592 19.94 -2.83 -3.85
CA ALA A 592 21.16 -2.71 -3.04
C ALA A 592 22.13 -1.59 -3.52
N ILE A 593 21.72 -0.82 -4.54
CA ILE A 593 22.48 0.25 -5.18
C ILE A 593 22.08 1.65 -4.68
N GLU A 594 21.10 1.77 -3.79
CA GLU A 594 20.67 3.06 -3.23
C GLU A 594 21.50 3.42 -1.97
N GLY A 595 21.89 4.69 -1.84
CA GLY A 595 22.70 5.19 -0.71
C GLY A 595 23.94 5.97 -1.15
N THR A 596 24.84 6.22 -0.20
CA THR A 596 26.17 6.81 -0.47
C THR A 596 27.09 5.75 -1.08
N PRO A 597 28.14 6.11 -1.86
CA PRO A 597 29.08 5.14 -2.41
C PRO A 597 29.52 4.05 -1.44
N GLN A 598 29.81 4.39 -0.17
CA GLN A 598 30.29 3.45 0.84
C GLN A 598 29.23 2.44 1.33
N THR A 599 27.95 2.76 1.17
CA THR A 599 26.82 1.94 1.67
C THR A 599 26.13 1.12 0.59
N LYS A 600 26.34 1.47 -0.69
CA LYS A 600 25.91 0.68 -1.84
C LYS A 600 26.60 -0.68 -1.86
N LEU A 601 25.98 -1.62 -2.59
CA LEU A 601 26.54 -2.93 -2.91
C LEU A 601 28.02 -2.84 -3.30
N ASP A 602 28.86 -3.57 -2.58
CA ASP A 602 30.22 -3.87 -2.99
C ASP A 602 30.23 -5.23 -3.69
N SER A 603 30.28 -5.22 -5.03
CA SER A 603 30.28 -6.45 -5.84
C SER A 603 31.52 -7.34 -5.63
N SER A 604 32.53 -6.86 -4.88
CA SER A 604 33.71 -7.64 -4.49
C SER A 604 33.58 -8.31 -3.11
N SER A 605 32.58 -7.92 -2.31
CA SER A 605 32.43 -8.36 -0.92
C SER A 605 31.71 -9.73 -0.82
N PRO A 606 32.35 -10.75 -0.19
CA PRO A 606 31.69 -12.03 0.07
C PRO A 606 30.46 -11.91 0.99
N ALA A 607 30.46 -10.94 1.92
CA ALA A 607 29.34 -10.72 2.83
C ALA A 607 28.13 -10.15 2.08
N ASP A 608 28.34 -9.17 1.21
CA ASP A 608 27.28 -8.59 0.40
C ASP A 608 26.73 -9.63 -0.60
N PHE A 609 27.61 -10.46 -1.17
CA PHE A 609 27.21 -11.61 -2.00
C PHE A 609 26.27 -12.56 -1.27
N GLU A 610 26.62 -12.99 -0.05
CA GLU A 610 25.80 -13.94 0.70
C GLU A 610 24.43 -13.34 1.07
N ILE A 611 24.37 -12.05 1.43
CA ILE A 611 23.10 -11.37 1.72
C ILE A 611 22.16 -11.40 0.49
N ILE A 612 22.66 -10.99 -0.68
CA ILE A 612 21.84 -10.96 -1.90
C ILE A 612 21.46 -12.37 -2.35
N TYR A 613 22.38 -13.34 -2.23
CA TYR A 613 22.08 -14.74 -2.51
C TYR A 613 20.92 -15.25 -1.65
N ARG A 614 20.92 -14.96 -0.33
CA ARG A 614 19.85 -15.38 0.58
C ARG A 614 18.53 -14.69 0.29
N GLN A 615 18.55 -13.41 -0.06
CA GLN A 615 17.34 -12.70 -0.50
C GLN A 615 16.74 -13.35 -1.75
N ALA A 616 17.56 -13.65 -2.75
CA ALA A 616 17.13 -14.31 -3.97
C ALA A 616 16.61 -15.74 -3.69
N GLU A 617 17.37 -16.54 -2.94
CA GLU A 617 17.02 -17.90 -2.52
C GLU A 617 15.64 -17.97 -1.85
N ASN A 618 15.34 -17.01 -0.97
CA ASN A 618 14.06 -16.97 -0.27
C ASN A 618 12.87 -16.70 -1.22
N VAL A 619 13.07 -15.91 -2.27
CA VAL A 619 12.04 -15.67 -3.29
C VAL A 619 11.88 -16.90 -4.19
N VAL A 620 12.97 -17.44 -4.74
CA VAL A 620 12.90 -18.55 -5.70
C VAL A 620 12.44 -19.86 -5.07
N SER A 621 12.78 -20.12 -3.80
CA SER A 621 12.31 -21.31 -3.07
C SER A 621 10.80 -21.31 -2.83
N ASN A 622 10.13 -20.15 -2.91
CA ASN A 622 8.68 -20.03 -2.84
C ASN A 622 8.03 -19.89 -4.23
N GLY A 623 8.77 -20.16 -5.31
CA GLY A 623 8.25 -20.14 -6.68
C GLY A 623 8.14 -18.74 -7.31
N GLY A 624 8.78 -17.73 -6.70
CA GLY A 624 8.92 -16.39 -7.26
C GLY A 624 10.13 -16.26 -8.18
N SER A 625 10.23 -15.10 -8.83
CA SER A 625 11.38 -14.70 -9.67
C SER A 625 12.16 -13.58 -9.00
N PHE A 626 13.47 -13.51 -9.23
CA PHE A 626 14.32 -12.49 -8.61
C PHE A 626 14.91 -11.53 -9.64
N MET A 627 15.03 -10.26 -9.27
CA MET A 627 15.57 -9.23 -10.16
C MET A 627 16.67 -8.40 -9.53
N PHE A 628 17.75 -8.24 -10.29
CA PHE A 628 18.76 -7.21 -10.05
C PHE A 628 18.30 -5.91 -10.71
N GLN A 629 17.95 -4.90 -9.92
CA GLN A 629 17.39 -3.65 -10.42
C GLN A 629 18.42 -2.53 -10.23
N TYR A 630 19.21 -2.26 -11.28
CA TYR A 630 20.38 -1.36 -11.24
C TYR A 630 20.15 -0.02 -11.97
N ASP A 631 18.90 0.38 -12.20
CA ASP A 631 18.53 1.65 -12.80
C ASP A 631 18.87 2.86 -11.92
N ASP A 632 18.98 4.04 -12.57
CA ASP A 632 19.04 5.40 -12.05
C ASP A 632 20.19 5.74 -11.07
N VAL A 633 20.35 4.97 -10.01
CA VAL A 633 21.21 5.27 -8.86
C VAL A 633 22.39 4.31 -8.72
N ARG A 634 22.68 3.45 -9.71
CA ARG A 634 23.88 2.58 -9.66
C ARG A 634 25.18 3.37 -9.51
N TYR A 635 25.26 4.52 -10.18
CA TYR A 635 26.42 5.43 -10.11
C TYR A 635 26.20 6.56 -9.09
N PRO A 636 27.28 7.07 -8.46
CA PRO A 636 28.60 6.46 -8.36
C PRO A 636 28.56 5.07 -7.69
N ARG A 637 29.44 4.15 -8.10
CA ARG A 637 29.54 2.78 -7.55
C ARG A 637 30.25 2.80 -6.18
N ASN A 638 30.28 1.65 -5.50
CA ASN A 638 31.02 1.51 -4.25
C ASN A 638 32.52 1.67 -4.49
N ILE A 639 33.19 2.41 -3.60
CA ILE A 639 34.62 2.74 -3.71
C ILE A 639 35.49 1.46 -3.73
N LYS A 640 35.20 0.51 -2.84
CA LYS A 640 35.95 -0.76 -2.77
C LYS A 640 35.75 -1.61 -4.02
N GLU A 641 34.54 -1.59 -4.56
CA GLU A 641 34.25 -2.26 -5.82
C GLU A 641 35.05 -1.66 -6.98
N THR A 642 35.18 -0.33 -7.03
CA THR A 642 35.93 0.36 -8.11
C THR A 642 37.44 0.07 -8.07
N GLU A 643 38.01 -0.25 -6.91
CA GLU A 643 39.41 -0.67 -6.79
C GLU A 643 39.67 -2.02 -7.47
N LYS A 644 38.73 -2.97 -7.35
CA LYS A 644 38.83 -4.30 -7.98
C LYS A 644 38.35 -4.30 -9.44
N TYR A 645 37.28 -3.57 -9.72
CA TYR A 645 36.62 -3.53 -11.02
C TYR A 645 36.57 -2.10 -11.54
N PRO A 646 37.56 -1.66 -12.33
CA PRO A 646 37.58 -0.31 -12.91
C PRO A 646 36.33 0.02 -13.74
N ASN A 647 35.74 -0.97 -14.42
CA ASN A 647 34.49 -0.83 -15.19
C ASN A 647 33.30 -1.50 -14.47
N GLY A 648 32.14 -0.83 -14.47
CA GLY A 648 30.92 -1.34 -13.83
C GLY A 648 30.36 -2.61 -14.46
N GLY A 649 30.52 -2.78 -15.77
CA GLY A 649 30.02 -3.96 -16.49
C GLY A 649 30.74 -5.24 -16.08
N ASP A 650 32.04 -5.16 -15.76
CA ASP A 650 32.82 -6.30 -15.27
C ASP A 650 32.42 -6.69 -13.84
N ALA A 651 32.14 -5.69 -12.98
CA ALA A 651 31.63 -5.91 -11.63
C ALA A 651 30.26 -6.58 -11.64
N ASP A 652 29.33 -6.03 -12.41
CA ASP A 652 27.95 -6.52 -12.49
C ASP A 652 27.90 -7.91 -13.13
N TYR A 653 28.70 -8.16 -14.18
CA TYR A 653 28.84 -9.50 -14.78
C TYR A 653 29.31 -10.53 -13.75
N ALA A 654 30.41 -10.25 -13.04
CA ALA A 654 31.00 -11.20 -12.09
C ALA A 654 30.03 -11.51 -10.94
N PHE A 655 29.39 -10.48 -10.37
CA PHE A 655 28.50 -10.64 -9.23
C PHE A 655 27.21 -11.41 -9.61
N ILE A 656 26.54 -10.99 -10.69
CA ILE A 656 25.30 -11.62 -11.14
C ILE A 656 25.56 -13.06 -11.58
N SER A 657 26.66 -13.34 -12.30
CA SER A 657 27.01 -14.72 -12.68
C SER A 657 27.21 -15.61 -11.46
N GLY A 658 27.97 -15.14 -10.46
CA GLY A 658 28.22 -15.92 -9.24
C GLY A 658 26.94 -16.24 -8.47
N ILE A 659 26.03 -15.26 -8.31
CA ILE A 659 24.74 -15.48 -7.62
C ILE A 659 23.87 -16.45 -8.41
N THR A 660 23.73 -16.24 -9.72
CA THR A 660 22.84 -17.03 -10.57
C THR A 660 23.32 -18.47 -10.73
N GLU A 661 24.62 -18.71 -10.91
CA GLU A 661 25.19 -20.06 -10.93
C GLU A 661 24.98 -20.79 -9.60
N LYS A 662 25.19 -20.11 -8.47
CA LYS A 662 24.96 -20.71 -7.14
C LYS A 662 23.48 -21.03 -6.94
N LEU A 663 22.57 -20.16 -7.36
CA LEU A 663 21.13 -20.39 -7.29
C LEU A 663 20.68 -21.55 -8.19
N TRP A 664 21.10 -21.59 -9.46
CA TRP A 664 20.68 -22.61 -10.42
C TRP A 664 21.18 -24.02 -10.07
N ARG A 665 22.32 -24.15 -9.38
CA ARG A 665 22.75 -25.44 -8.82
C ARG A 665 21.74 -26.02 -7.83
N LYS A 666 21.00 -25.17 -7.11
CA LYS A 666 20.00 -25.58 -6.12
C LYS A 666 18.56 -25.54 -6.67
N TYR A 667 18.26 -24.58 -7.52
CA TYR A 667 16.95 -24.34 -8.14
C TYR A 667 17.13 -24.15 -9.65
N PRO A 668 17.24 -25.23 -10.44
CA PRO A 668 17.51 -25.14 -11.88
C PRO A 668 16.47 -24.31 -12.66
N GLU A 669 15.23 -24.28 -12.18
CA GLU A 669 14.11 -23.55 -12.78
C GLU A 669 14.02 -22.07 -12.31
N ALA A 670 14.99 -21.58 -11.53
CA ALA A 670 14.96 -20.22 -11.01
C ALA A 670 14.99 -19.19 -12.15
N LYS A 671 14.03 -18.26 -12.12
CA LYS A 671 13.89 -17.20 -13.12
C LYS A 671 14.51 -15.90 -12.61
N ILE A 672 15.42 -15.34 -13.40
CA ILE A 672 16.21 -14.16 -13.03
C ILE A 672 16.03 -13.05 -14.06
N TYR A 673 15.83 -11.84 -13.55
CA TYR A 673 15.72 -10.61 -14.33
C TYR A 673 16.85 -9.64 -14.00
N PHE A 674 17.16 -8.77 -14.94
CA PHE A 674 18.15 -7.72 -14.77
C PHE A 674 17.70 -6.43 -15.48
N CYS A 675 17.60 -5.34 -14.72
CA CYS A 675 17.54 -3.99 -15.25
C CYS A 675 18.94 -3.37 -15.16
N PRO A 676 19.67 -3.22 -16.28
CA PRO A 676 20.97 -2.57 -16.27
C PRO A 676 20.83 -1.06 -16.01
N PRO A 677 21.88 -0.38 -15.52
CA PRO A 677 21.88 1.08 -15.39
C PRO A 677 21.60 1.79 -16.73
N MET A 678 22.06 1.22 -17.84
CA MET A 678 21.74 1.67 -19.20
C MET A 678 20.58 0.86 -19.80
N TYR A 679 19.38 1.02 -19.22
CA TYR A 679 18.16 0.32 -19.62
C TYR A 679 17.44 0.94 -20.84
N TRP A 680 18.07 1.87 -21.56
CA TRP A 680 17.52 2.50 -22.78
C TRP A 680 18.62 2.72 -23.82
N GLY A 681 18.21 3.03 -25.06
CA GLY A 681 19.11 3.32 -26.18
C GLY A 681 18.54 2.79 -27.50
N PRO A 682 19.01 3.29 -28.66
CA PRO A 682 20.31 3.98 -28.81
C PRO A 682 20.28 5.52 -28.74
N GLU A 683 19.12 6.18 -28.81
CA GLU A 683 19.03 7.63 -29.11
C GLU A 683 19.60 8.54 -28.01
N ALA A 684 19.28 8.25 -26.75
CA ALA A 684 19.77 9.04 -25.61
C ALA A 684 21.04 8.41 -25.01
N ALA A 685 22.13 9.17 -24.95
CA ALA A 685 23.35 8.75 -24.26
C ALA A 685 23.18 8.91 -22.73
N PRO A 686 23.64 7.94 -21.92
CA PRO A 686 23.65 8.10 -20.47
C PRO A 686 24.70 9.12 -20.02
N ALA A 687 24.40 9.85 -18.95
CA ALA A 687 25.36 10.70 -18.26
C ALA A 687 26.06 9.92 -17.13
N TYR A 688 26.64 8.77 -17.48
CA TYR A 688 27.36 7.89 -16.54
C TYR A 688 28.85 7.81 -16.87
N PRO A 689 29.72 7.45 -15.89
CA PRO A 689 31.15 7.32 -16.13
C PRO A 689 31.53 6.22 -17.13
N ASP A 690 30.76 5.13 -17.17
CA ASP A 690 30.97 4.04 -18.12
C ASP A 690 30.26 4.33 -19.44
N ASP A 691 30.93 4.06 -20.56
CA ASP A 691 30.30 4.07 -21.89
C ASP A 691 29.22 2.98 -21.97
N ARG A 692 28.07 3.32 -22.57
CA ARG A 692 26.90 2.43 -22.66
C ARG A 692 27.24 1.15 -23.40
N ASP A 693 27.81 1.27 -24.60
CA ASP A 693 27.93 0.15 -25.52
C ASP A 693 29.03 -0.80 -25.01
N GLU A 694 30.10 -0.26 -24.43
CA GLU A 694 31.13 -1.06 -23.74
C GLU A 694 30.65 -1.72 -22.44
N TYR A 695 29.78 -1.06 -21.66
CA TYR A 695 29.12 -1.67 -20.51
C TYR A 695 28.21 -2.84 -20.95
N LEU A 696 27.33 -2.59 -21.93
CA LEU A 696 26.38 -3.60 -22.42
C LEU A 696 27.09 -4.81 -23.03
N LYS A 697 28.19 -4.59 -23.75
CA LYS A 697 29.04 -5.67 -24.28
C LYS A 697 29.60 -6.61 -23.20
N ARG A 698 29.84 -6.11 -21.98
CA ARG A 698 30.29 -6.94 -20.84
C ARG A 698 29.15 -7.76 -20.27
N VAL A 699 28.04 -7.10 -19.89
CA VAL A 699 26.90 -7.79 -19.27
C VAL A 699 26.12 -8.67 -20.25
N ARG A 700 26.25 -8.46 -21.57
CA ARG A 700 25.71 -9.36 -22.61
C ARG A 700 26.21 -10.81 -22.46
N LYS A 701 27.38 -11.01 -21.84
CA LYS A 701 27.96 -12.33 -21.58
C LYS A 701 27.23 -13.13 -20.50
N LEU A 702 26.39 -12.47 -19.68
CA LEU A 702 25.53 -13.14 -18.71
C LEU A 702 24.71 -14.24 -19.40
N SER A 703 24.42 -15.33 -18.67
CA SER A 703 23.63 -16.46 -19.20
C SER A 703 22.40 -16.00 -19.99
N PRO A 704 22.10 -16.59 -21.17
CA PRO A 704 20.96 -16.19 -22.00
C PRO A 704 19.60 -16.36 -21.31
N GLU A 705 19.52 -17.16 -20.25
CA GLU A 705 18.31 -17.34 -19.43
C GLU A 705 17.96 -16.12 -18.59
N ILE A 706 18.91 -15.20 -18.35
CA ILE A 706 18.65 -13.94 -17.63
C ILE A 706 17.92 -12.97 -18.55
N ARG A 707 16.77 -12.47 -18.08
CA ARG A 707 15.87 -11.59 -18.83
C ARG A 707 16.19 -10.13 -18.58
N PHE A 708 16.49 -9.39 -19.65
CA PHE A 708 16.85 -7.98 -19.56
C PHE A 708 15.62 -7.10 -19.78
N THR A 709 15.44 -6.06 -18.96
CA THR A 709 14.44 -5.02 -19.22
C THR A 709 15.03 -3.87 -20.03
N TRP A 710 14.24 -3.33 -20.95
CA TRP A 710 14.61 -2.22 -21.83
C TRP A 710 13.42 -1.28 -22.06
N ASN A 711 13.65 0.03 -21.98
CA ASN A 711 12.59 1.05 -22.11
C ASN A 711 12.38 1.55 -23.54
N GLY A 712 13.17 1.09 -24.50
CA GLY A 712 13.17 1.59 -25.87
C GLY A 712 14.35 2.52 -26.19
N PRO A 713 14.30 3.24 -27.34
CA PRO A 713 15.34 4.20 -27.76
C PRO A 713 15.68 5.28 -26.73
N SER A 714 14.75 5.58 -25.82
CA SER A 714 14.90 6.55 -24.73
C SER A 714 14.33 5.99 -23.42
N VAL A 715 14.62 6.65 -22.29
CA VAL A 715 14.05 6.31 -20.97
C VAL A 715 12.52 6.21 -21.00
N CYS A 716 11.89 6.98 -21.89
CA CYS A 716 10.46 7.21 -21.95
C CYS A 716 9.96 7.09 -23.40
N SER A 717 10.13 5.91 -23.99
CA SER A 717 9.85 5.71 -25.41
C SER A 717 8.36 5.70 -25.72
N THR A 718 7.99 6.44 -26.76
CA THR A 718 6.62 6.54 -27.28
C THR A 718 6.54 6.12 -28.75
N THR A 719 7.65 5.62 -29.29
CA THR A 719 7.70 4.95 -30.59
C THR A 719 8.95 4.06 -30.54
N ILE A 720 8.80 2.79 -30.90
CA ILE A 720 9.91 1.86 -31.04
C ILE A 720 9.90 1.36 -32.48
N ARG A 721 10.99 1.60 -33.22
CA ARG A 721 11.14 1.14 -34.60
C ARG A 721 11.79 -0.25 -34.63
N PRO A 722 11.63 -1.01 -35.73
CA PRO A 722 12.35 -2.28 -35.90
C PRO A 722 13.88 -2.15 -35.76
N THR A 723 14.46 -1.02 -36.19
CA THR A 723 15.90 -0.74 -36.04
C THR A 723 16.31 -0.56 -34.57
N ASP A 724 15.45 0.03 -33.75
CA ASP A 724 15.74 0.23 -32.32
C ASP A 724 15.71 -1.12 -31.57
N LEU A 725 14.74 -1.98 -31.89
CA LEU A 725 14.68 -3.32 -31.30
C LEU A 725 15.82 -4.21 -31.79
N LYS A 726 16.22 -4.09 -33.06
CA LYS A 726 17.41 -4.78 -33.59
C LYS A 726 18.66 -4.40 -32.80
N TRP A 727 18.88 -3.10 -32.59
CA TRP A 727 19.98 -2.61 -31.74
C TRP A 727 19.91 -3.22 -30.33
N ALA A 728 18.74 -3.21 -29.70
CA ALA A 728 18.59 -3.78 -28.35
C ALA A 728 18.94 -5.28 -28.33
N LYS A 729 18.45 -6.06 -29.30
CA LYS A 729 18.76 -7.51 -29.40
C LYS A 729 20.25 -7.77 -29.58
N GLU A 730 20.94 -6.95 -30.36
CA GLU A 730 22.40 -7.04 -30.55
C GLU A 730 23.18 -6.63 -29.30
N SER A 731 22.75 -5.55 -28.62
CA SER A 731 23.38 -5.04 -27.39
C SER A 731 23.22 -5.98 -26.21
N TYR A 732 22.02 -6.53 -25.99
CA TYR A 732 21.74 -7.47 -24.90
C TYR A 732 22.04 -8.94 -25.27
N GLY A 733 22.22 -9.23 -26.56
CA GLY A 733 22.42 -10.59 -27.07
C GLY A 733 21.19 -11.50 -26.99
N ARG A 734 20.00 -10.92 -26.73
CA ARG A 734 18.74 -11.64 -26.51
C ARG A 734 17.54 -10.72 -26.73
N ALA A 735 16.34 -11.29 -26.82
CA ALA A 735 15.11 -10.51 -26.86
C ALA A 735 14.86 -9.83 -25.49
N PRO A 736 14.67 -8.50 -25.43
CA PRO A 736 14.41 -7.80 -24.17
C PRO A 736 12.95 -7.93 -23.72
N PHE A 737 12.71 -7.74 -22.43
CA PHE A 737 11.42 -7.30 -21.91
C PHE A 737 11.28 -5.80 -22.10
N ILE A 738 10.21 -5.37 -22.75
CA ILE A 738 9.88 -3.95 -22.81
C ILE A 738 9.37 -3.53 -21.42
N LEU A 739 9.91 -2.45 -20.87
CA LEU A 739 9.38 -1.78 -19.68
C LEU A 739 9.11 -0.30 -20.02
N ILE A 740 7.84 0.07 -20.19
CA ILE A 740 7.47 1.47 -20.49
C ILE A 740 6.78 2.14 -19.31
N PHE A 741 7.05 3.42 -19.10
CA PHE A 741 6.45 4.20 -18.02
C PHE A 741 5.38 5.16 -18.53
N GLY A 742 4.16 5.00 -17.99
CA GLY A 742 2.99 5.79 -18.37
C GLY A 742 2.36 5.35 -19.69
N GLY A 743 1.25 6.01 -20.04
CA GLY A 743 0.47 5.66 -21.23
C GLY A 743 -0.62 6.66 -21.62
N GLY A 744 -0.80 7.73 -20.84
CA GLY A 744 -1.79 8.76 -21.12
C GLY A 744 -1.19 9.93 -21.91
N PRO A 745 -1.98 10.63 -22.74
CA PRO A 745 -1.51 11.79 -23.50
C PRO A 745 -1.63 13.12 -22.73
N ASN A 746 -2.09 13.13 -21.47
CA ASN A 746 -2.31 14.34 -20.68
C ASN A 746 -1.02 14.86 -20.00
N ILE A 747 -1.18 15.90 -19.16
CA ILE A 747 -0.12 16.45 -18.29
C ILE A 747 0.72 15.33 -17.70
N GLU A 748 2.03 15.37 -17.96
CA GLU A 748 3.01 14.37 -17.48
C GLU A 748 2.59 12.91 -17.70
N ARG A 749 1.88 12.64 -18.80
CA ARG A 749 1.44 11.31 -19.24
C ARG A 749 0.42 10.63 -18.32
N TRP A 750 -0.32 11.42 -17.54
CA TRP A 750 -1.40 10.89 -16.71
C TRP A 750 -2.57 10.37 -17.56
N HIS A 751 -3.22 9.34 -17.01
CA HIS A 751 -4.45 8.78 -17.51
C HIS A 751 -5.58 9.05 -16.51
N PHE A 752 -6.66 9.65 -16.98
CA PHE A 752 -7.87 9.98 -16.24
C PHE A 752 -8.95 8.91 -16.45
N PHE A 753 -8.55 7.62 -16.38
CA PHE A 753 -9.35 6.39 -16.23
C PHE A 753 -10.37 6.00 -17.31
N THR A 754 -11.04 6.94 -17.97
CA THR A 754 -12.05 6.64 -19.00
C THR A 754 -11.58 6.99 -20.42
N GLU A 755 -10.33 7.39 -20.55
CA GLU A 755 -9.75 7.85 -21.81
C GLU A 755 -9.36 6.69 -22.71
N GLU A 756 -9.69 6.82 -23.98
CA GLU A 756 -9.26 5.90 -25.05
C GLU A 756 -7.73 5.95 -25.21
N ILE A 757 -7.10 4.79 -25.20
CA ILE A 757 -5.64 4.67 -25.35
C ILE A 757 -5.27 4.28 -26.78
N ASN A 758 -5.16 5.30 -27.64
CA ASN A 758 -4.70 5.13 -29.02
C ASN A 758 -3.16 5.00 -29.12
N ALA A 759 -2.45 5.14 -28.01
CA ALA A 759 -0.99 5.15 -27.95
C ALA A 759 -0.37 3.79 -28.31
N TRP A 760 -0.93 2.67 -27.81
CA TRP A 760 -0.32 1.34 -27.99
C TRP A 760 -0.02 0.97 -29.46
N PRO A 761 -0.99 1.03 -30.40
CA PRO A 761 -0.71 0.75 -31.81
C PRO A 761 0.15 1.81 -32.51
N GLN A 762 0.34 2.99 -31.91
CA GLN A 762 1.25 4.03 -32.43
C GLN A 762 2.68 3.84 -31.94
N TRP A 763 2.84 3.28 -30.74
CA TRP A 763 4.13 3.14 -30.07
C TRP A 763 4.86 1.86 -30.51
N TYR A 764 4.10 0.83 -30.89
CA TYR A 764 4.63 -0.49 -31.26
C TYR A 764 4.21 -0.86 -32.68
N TYR A 765 5.15 -1.40 -33.45
CA TYR A 765 4.86 -1.89 -34.80
C TYR A 765 4.22 -3.28 -34.76
N GLN A 766 3.41 -3.59 -35.78
CA GLN A 766 2.75 -4.89 -35.91
C GLN A 766 3.79 -6.02 -36.04
N GLY A 767 3.63 -7.10 -35.25
CA GLY A 767 4.54 -8.25 -35.26
C GLY A 767 5.63 -8.20 -34.19
N MET A 768 5.82 -7.03 -33.54
CA MET A 768 6.80 -6.83 -32.48
C MET A 768 6.65 -7.83 -31.32
N GLU A 769 5.44 -8.29 -31.04
CA GLU A 769 5.14 -9.27 -30.00
C GLU A 769 5.91 -10.60 -30.16
N ASN A 770 6.34 -10.93 -31.39
CA ASN A 770 7.12 -12.14 -31.68
C ASN A 770 8.63 -11.92 -31.52
N GLU A 771 9.07 -10.69 -31.33
CA GLU A 771 10.49 -10.31 -31.29
C GLU A 771 10.99 -9.93 -29.89
N ILE A 772 10.07 -9.79 -28.93
CA ILE A 772 10.33 -9.44 -27.54
C ILE A 772 10.10 -10.62 -26.61
N ALA A 773 10.72 -10.59 -25.43
CA ALA A 773 10.49 -11.61 -24.41
C ALA A 773 9.18 -11.36 -23.64
N GLY A 774 8.78 -10.10 -23.49
CA GLY A 774 7.57 -9.70 -22.80
C GLY A 774 7.38 -8.19 -22.76
N ALA A 775 6.24 -7.74 -22.25
CA ALA A 775 5.92 -6.33 -22.11
C ALA A 775 5.36 -6.01 -20.72
N LEU A 776 5.93 -4.99 -20.08
CA LEU A 776 5.57 -4.50 -18.75
C LEU A 776 5.22 -3.02 -18.81
N LEU A 777 4.12 -2.66 -18.18
CA LEU A 777 3.74 -1.27 -17.96
C LEU A 777 4.14 -0.81 -16.55
N GLY A 778 5.07 0.14 -16.45
CA GLY A 778 5.46 0.81 -15.21
C GLY A 778 4.38 1.74 -14.70
N THR A 779 3.57 1.24 -13.76
CA THR A 779 2.43 1.95 -13.16
C THR A 779 2.12 1.43 -11.76
N ASN A 780 1.71 2.32 -10.85
CA ASN A 780 1.32 1.90 -9.50
C ASN A 780 -0.10 1.34 -9.48
N GLN A 781 -0.27 0.18 -8.84
CA GLN A 781 -1.56 -0.49 -8.70
C GLN A 781 -2.17 -0.28 -7.30
N PRO A 782 -3.52 -0.33 -7.15
CA PRO A 782 -4.53 -0.39 -8.21
C PRO A 782 -4.75 0.96 -8.93
N HIS A 783 -3.95 1.98 -8.61
CA HIS A 783 -4.21 3.37 -9.00
C HIS A 783 -4.32 3.61 -10.49
N PHE A 784 -3.64 2.82 -11.32
CA PHE A 784 -3.65 2.91 -12.78
C PHE A 784 -4.10 1.62 -13.45
N LEU A 785 -4.91 0.81 -12.76
CA LEU A 785 -5.33 -0.49 -13.24
C LEU A 785 -6.02 -0.42 -14.61
N MET A 786 -6.88 0.58 -14.84
CA MET A 786 -7.55 0.76 -16.14
C MET A 786 -6.55 0.84 -17.29
N LEU A 787 -5.46 1.59 -17.11
CA LEU A 787 -4.41 1.71 -18.12
C LEU A 787 -3.70 0.37 -18.32
N THR A 788 -3.34 -0.32 -17.23
CA THR A 788 -2.72 -1.66 -17.26
C THR A 788 -3.60 -2.69 -17.97
N LEU A 789 -4.91 -2.63 -17.76
CA LEU A 789 -5.84 -3.53 -18.43
C LEU A 789 -5.87 -3.27 -19.94
N THR A 790 -5.89 -2.02 -20.40
CA THR A 790 -5.83 -1.75 -21.85
C THR A 790 -4.50 -2.20 -22.48
N PHE A 791 -3.40 -2.07 -21.73
CA PHE A 791 -2.09 -2.56 -22.14
C PHE A 791 -2.07 -4.10 -22.25
N ALA A 792 -2.70 -4.78 -21.29
CA ALA A 792 -2.86 -6.23 -21.32
C ALA A 792 -3.71 -6.69 -22.52
N ASP A 793 -4.78 -5.96 -22.85
CA ASP A 793 -5.62 -6.24 -24.02
C ASP A 793 -4.87 -6.09 -25.33
N TYR A 794 -4.10 -5.01 -25.47
CA TYR A 794 -3.23 -4.80 -26.63
C TYR A 794 -2.24 -5.95 -26.81
N TRP A 795 -1.47 -6.32 -25.77
CA TRP A 795 -0.49 -7.41 -25.88
C TRP A 795 -1.10 -8.81 -25.90
N HIS A 796 -2.39 -8.95 -25.56
CA HIS A 796 -3.13 -10.18 -25.77
C HIS A 796 -3.48 -10.37 -27.24
N ASN A 797 -4.07 -9.36 -27.89
CA ASN A 797 -4.46 -9.42 -29.30
C ASN A 797 -4.34 -8.05 -29.97
N PRO A 798 -3.14 -7.69 -30.47
CA PRO A 798 -2.90 -6.38 -31.09
C PRO A 798 -3.80 -6.12 -32.30
N LYS A 799 -4.15 -7.19 -33.05
CA LYS A 799 -5.00 -7.09 -34.24
C LYS A 799 -6.46 -6.76 -33.92
N ALA A 800 -6.95 -7.21 -32.76
CA ALA A 800 -8.31 -6.97 -32.30
C ALA A 800 -8.39 -5.82 -31.27
N TYR A 801 -7.29 -5.13 -31.00
CA TYR A 801 -7.28 -4.02 -30.05
C TYR A 801 -8.06 -2.83 -30.62
N ASP A 802 -9.06 -2.38 -29.86
CA ASP A 802 -9.81 -1.15 -30.11
C ASP A 802 -9.80 -0.32 -28.83
N ALA A 803 -9.30 0.92 -28.91
CA ALA A 803 -9.06 1.75 -27.74
C ALA A 803 -10.34 2.06 -26.95
N ARG A 804 -11.47 2.24 -27.65
CA ARG A 804 -12.77 2.56 -27.07
C ARG A 804 -13.39 1.36 -26.37
N ARG A 805 -13.45 0.21 -27.05
CA ARG A 805 -13.91 -1.06 -26.49
C ARG A 805 -13.07 -1.44 -25.28
N SER A 806 -11.75 -1.37 -25.40
CA SER A 806 -10.81 -1.81 -24.37
C SER A 806 -11.03 -1.06 -23.06
N ILE A 807 -11.03 0.27 -23.10
CA ILE A 807 -11.25 1.07 -21.88
C ILE A 807 -12.66 0.92 -21.32
N GLN A 808 -13.67 0.81 -22.18
CA GLN A 808 -15.05 0.62 -21.76
C GLN A 808 -15.24 -0.73 -21.07
N GLN A 809 -14.71 -1.82 -21.61
CA GLN A 809 -14.81 -3.14 -20.99
C GLN A 809 -14.03 -3.20 -19.68
N ALA A 810 -12.79 -2.71 -19.64
CA ALA A 810 -12.00 -2.64 -18.41
C ALA A 810 -12.70 -1.87 -17.28
N PHE A 811 -13.31 -0.71 -17.63
CA PHE A 811 -14.04 0.10 -16.66
C PHE A 811 -15.34 -0.56 -16.22
N CYS A 812 -16.17 -1.00 -17.17
CA CYS A 812 -17.49 -1.54 -16.86
C CYS A 812 -17.42 -2.89 -16.15
N SER A 813 -16.40 -3.72 -16.43
CA SER A 813 -16.26 -5.02 -15.78
C SER A 813 -15.94 -4.90 -14.29
N LEU A 814 -15.24 -3.83 -13.87
CA LEU A 814 -14.84 -3.59 -12.48
C LEU A 814 -15.77 -2.64 -11.73
N ILE A 815 -16.29 -1.62 -12.41
CA ILE A 815 -17.04 -0.53 -11.79
C ILE A 815 -18.52 -0.59 -12.19
N GLY A 816 -18.82 -0.99 -13.42
CA GLY A 816 -20.18 -1.07 -13.95
C GLY A 816 -20.53 0.06 -14.92
N GLU A 817 -21.42 -0.26 -15.86
CA GLU A 817 -21.78 0.61 -16.99
C GLU A 817 -22.42 1.94 -16.58
N ARG A 818 -23.26 1.93 -15.53
CA ARG A 818 -23.93 3.15 -15.04
C ARG A 818 -22.94 4.25 -14.63
N SER A 819 -21.80 3.90 -14.06
CA SER A 819 -20.79 4.86 -13.59
C SER A 819 -19.95 5.44 -14.72
N LEU A 820 -19.88 4.79 -15.89
CA LEU A 820 -18.98 5.19 -16.98
C LEU A 820 -19.33 6.59 -17.52
N THR A 821 -20.61 6.88 -17.69
CA THR A 821 -21.09 8.17 -18.23
C THR A 821 -20.68 9.33 -17.34
N GLU A 822 -20.89 9.23 -16.04
CA GLU A 822 -20.50 10.29 -15.09
C GLU A 822 -18.99 10.38 -14.94
N ALA A 823 -18.28 9.26 -14.90
CA ALA A 823 -16.82 9.25 -14.86
C ALA A 823 -16.20 9.93 -16.10
N ARG A 824 -16.79 9.77 -17.29
CA ARG A 824 -16.36 10.51 -18.51
C ARG A 824 -16.52 12.02 -18.37
N LYS A 825 -17.55 12.50 -17.65
CA LYS A 825 -17.69 13.93 -17.34
C LYS A 825 -16.59 14.42 -16.39
N VAL A 826 -16.22 13.63 -15.38
CA VAL A 826 -15.08 13.93 -14.49
C VAL A 826 -13.79 14.02 -15.30
N THR A 827 -13.52 13.04 -16.16
CA THR A 827 -12.38 13.05 -17.09
C THR A 827 -12.37 14.31 -17.96
N ALA A 828 -13.51 14.69 -18.55
CA ALA A 828 -13.60 15.87 -19.41
C ALA A 828 -13.29 17.18 -18.67
N GLU A 829 -13.73 17.34 -17.41
CA GLU A 829 -13.32 18.48 -16.59
C GLU A 829 -11.83 18.45 -16.28
N LEU A 830 -11.28 17.29 -15.87
CA LEU A 830 -9.84 17.17 -15.57
C LEU A 830 -8.95 17.41 -16.80
N GLN A 831 -9.38 17.03 -18.00
CA GLN A 831 -8.64 17.32 -19.23
C GLN A 831 -8.48 18.81 -19.50
N LYS A 832 -9.35 19.68 -18.96
CA LYS A 832 -9.17 21.14 -19.04
C LYS A 832 -7.92 21.60 -18.27
N MET A 833 -7.41 20.80 -17.32
CA MET A 833 -6.16 21.08 -16.63
C MET A 833 -4.93 20.98 -17.53
N ASN A 834 -5.02 20.33 -18.72
CA ASN A 834 -3.93 20.33 -19.70
C ASN A 834 -3.50 21.76 -20.08
N GLU A 835 -4.39 22.74 -19.98
CA GLU A 835 -4.08 24.16 -20.19
C GLU A 835 -3.09 24.73 -19.16
N PHE A 836 -3.14 24.25 -17.92
CA PHE A 836 -2.45 24.87 -16.78
C PHE A 836 -1.28 24.05 -16.26
N GLY A 837 -1.26 22.74 -16.50
CA GLY A 837 -0.36 21.83 -15.80
C GLY A 837 -0.71 21.73 -14.30
N TYR A 838 0.25 21.24 -13.51
CA TYR A 838 0.16 21.26 -12.03
C TYR A 838 1.30 22.09 -11.41
N GLN A 839 2.29 22.52 -12.20
CA GLN A 839 3.38 23.35 -11.70
C GLN A 839 2.90 24.79 -11.52
N VAL A 840 3.28 25.40 -10.40
CA VAL A 840 2.89 26.78 -10.08
C VAL A 840 3.79 27.73 -10.87
N THR A 841 3.20 28.38 -11.88
CA THR A 841 3.82 29.40 -12.75
C THR A 841 3.04 30.73 -12.65
N PRO A 842 3.58 31.85 -13.15
CA PRO A 842 2.81 33.09 -13.30
C PRO A 842 1.50 32.89 -14.08
N TYR A 843 1.48 32.11 -15.17
CA TYR A 843 0.25 31.76 -15.87
C TYR A 843 -0.75 31.02 -14.96
N PHE A 844 -0.30 30.04 -14.19
CA PHE A 844 -1.13 29.32 -13.22
C PHE A 844 -1.71 30.27 -12.16
N ILE A 845 -0.87 31.18 -11.63
CA ILE A 845 -1.27 32.15 -10.59
C ILE A 845 -2.37 33.09 -11.09
N ARG A 846 -2.25 33.62 -12.31
CA ARG A 846 -3.28 34.49 -12.91
C ARG A 846 -4.61 33.76 -13.16
N ASN A 847 -4.59 32.44 -13.28
CA ASN A 847 -5.76 31.62 -13.61
C ASN A 847 -6.32 30.80 -12.43
N GLN A 848 -5.91 31.10 -11.19
CA GLN A 848 -6.30 30.32 -10.01
C GLN A 848 -7.83 30.14 -9.84
N GLN A 849 -8.62 31.18 -10.13
CA GLN A 849 -10.08 31.09 -10.03
C GLN A 849 -10.68 30.10 -11.05
N LYS A 850 -10.21 30.14 -12.30
CA LYS A 850 -10.64 29.20 -13.36
C LYS A 850 -10.24 27.76 -13.00
N ILE A 851 -9.02 27.57 -12.50
CA ILE A 851 -8.50 26.27 -12.04
C ILE A 851 -9.34 25.73 -10.89
N ARG A 852 -9.63 26.56 -9.88
CA ARG A 852 -10.49 26.19 -8.75
C ARG A 852 -11.86 25.70 -9.21
N GLY A 853 -12.51 26.45 -10.10
CA GLY A 853 -13.81 26.06 -10.64
C GLY A 853 -13.79 24.74 -11.43
N ILE A 854 -12.69 24.43 -12.15
CA ILE A 854 -12.53 23.14 -12.83
C ILE A 854 -12.49 21.99 -11.81
N ILE A 855 -11.66 22.12 -10.77
CA ILE A 855 -11.48 21.08 -9.76
C ILE A 855 -12.78 20.85 -8.99
N GLU A 856 -13.46 21.92 -8.55
CA GLU A 856 -14.71 21.84 -7.79
C GLU A 856 -15.81 21.14 -8.59
N ARG A 857 -15.97 21.46 -9.88
CA ARG A 857 -16.94 20.76 -10.75
C ARG A 857 -16.61 19.28 -10.93
N ALA A 858 -15.35 18.97 -11.24
CA ALA A 858 -14.92 17.58 -11.43
C ALA A 858 -15.17 16.74 -10.17
N GLU A 859 -14.84 17.30 -9.00
CA GLU A 859 -14.99 16.64 -7.72
C GLU A 859 -16.45 16.52 -7.27
N GLN A 860 -17.30 17.49 -7.57
CA GLN A 860 -18.74 17.40 -7.30
C GLN A 860 -19.37 16.23 -8.06
N ILE A 861 -19.11 16.13 -9.37
CA ILE A 861 -19.60 15.01 -10.21
C ILE A 861 -19.07 13.68 -9.66
N TYR A 862 -17.77 13.64 -9.33
CA TYR A 862 -17.13 12.45 -8.79
C TYR A 862 -17.73 12.02 -7.45
N ASN A 863 -17.92 12.93 -6.49
CA ASN A 863 -18.44 12.61 -5.16
C ASN A 863 -19.87 12.07 -5.24
N LEU A 864 -20.72 12.63 -6.10
CA LEU A 864 -22.08 12.11 -6.35
C LEU A 864 -22.03 10.69 -6.91
N THR A 865 -21.16 10.45 -7.89
CA THR A 865 -21.04 9.12 -8.54
C THR A 865 -20.45 8.08 -7.59
N ALA A 866 -19.41 8.43 -6.84
CA ALA A 866 -18.75 7.54 -5.88
C ALA A 866 -19.66 7.20 -4.69
N ALA A 867 -20.55 8.10 -4.29
CA ALA A 867 -21.57 7.82 -3.27
C ALA A 867 -22.61 6.80 -3.77
N GLN A 868 -22.97 6.83 -5.06
CA GLN A 868 -23.88 5.85 -5.66
C GLN A 868 -23.19 4.50 -5.93
N ASN A 869 -21.90 4.53 -6.25
CA ASN A 869 -21.13 3.33 -6.56
C ASN A 869 -19.70 3.42 -5.99
N PRO A 870 -19.45 2.84 -4.81
CA PRO A 870 -18.14 2.85 -4.16
C PRO A 870 -17.01 2.17 -4.96
N GLU A 871 -17.31 1.31 -5.93
CA GLU A 871 -16.30 0.68 -6.78
C GLU A 871 -15.53 1.72 -7.62
N LEU A 872 -16.14 2.89 -7.90
CA LEU A 872 -15.44 3.98 -8.57
C LEU A 872 -14.24 4.47 -7.74
N ASP A 873 -14.42 4.71 -6.43
CA ASP A 873 -13.36 5.17 -5.53
C ASP A 873 -12.27 4.11 -5.33
N LYS A 874 -12.67 2.84 -5.41
CA LYS A 874 -11.77 1.70 -5.27
C LYS A 874 -10.82 1.51 -6.44
N TRP A 875 -11.34 1.59 -7.67
CA TRP A 875 -10.61 1.23 -8.90
C TRP A 875 -10.07 2.42 -9.68
N THR A 876 -10.40 3.65 -9.24
CA THR A 876 -9.86 4.88 -9.82
C THR A 876 -9.19 5.70 -8.73
N THR A 877 -8.40 6.70 -9.14
CA THR A 877 -7.76 7.63 -8.19
C THR A 877 -7.99 9.09 -8.55
N TYR A 878 -9.22 9.43 -8.96
CA TYR A 878 -9.61 10.82 -9.21
C TYR A 878 -9.28 11.76 -8.04
N ARG A 879 -9.47 11.31 -6.79
CA ARG A 879 -9.11 12.11 -5.59
C ARG A 879 -7.65 12.52 -5.54
N ASN A 880 -6.73 11.66 -5.98
CA ASN A 880 -5.30 11.98 -5.99
C ASN A 880 -5.01 13.18 -6.91
N PHE A 881 -5.72 13.29 -8.04
CA PHE A 881 -5.61 14.45 -8.93
C PHE A 881 -6.19 15.71 -8.27
N PHE A 882 -7.35 15.63 -7.63
CA PHE A 882 -7.93 16.77 -6.91
C PHE A 882 -7.00 17.28 -5.81
N ASP A 883 -6.45 16.38 -5.00
CA ASP A 883 -5.51 16.72 -3.93
C ASP A 883 -4.21 17.32 -4.47
N LEU A 884 -3.69 16.78 -5.58
CA LEU A 884 -2.52 17.32 -6.24
C LEU A 884 -2.76 18.75 -6.71
N PHE A 885 -3.85 19.01 -7.43
CA PHE A 885 -4.15 20.35 -7.92
C PHE A 885 -4.48 21.32 -6.79
N ARG A 886 -5.13 20.87 -5.70
CA ARG A 886 -5.34 21.68 -4.49
C ARG A 886 -4.03 22.07 -3.82
N ARG A 887 -3.06 21.14 -3.72
CA ARG A 887 -1.72 21.46 -3.22
C ARG A 887 -1.05 22.53 -4.09
N SER A 888 -1.19 22.44 -5.42
CA SER A 888 -0.69 23.46 -6.33
C SER A 888 -1.39 24.81 -6.14
N LEU A 889 -2.72 24.84 -5.98
CA LEU A 889 -3.47 26.06 -5.66
C LEU A 889 -3.05 26.67 -4.32
N ALA A 890 -2.90 25.86 -3.27
CA ALA A 890 -2.45 26.32 -1.96
C ALA A 890 -1.03 26.88 -2.01
N LYS A 891 -0.14 26.26 -2.80
CA LYS A 891 1.21 26.79 -3.06
C LYS A 891 1.15 28.10 -3.83
N ALA A 892 0.28 28.21 -4.83
CA ALA A 892 0.10 29.43 -5.62
C ALA A 892 -0.39 30.62 -4.79
N GLY A 893 -1.18 30.39 -3.73
CA GLY A 893 -1.58 31.44 -2.79
C GLY A 893 -0.51 31.88 -1.79
N LYS A 894 0.62 31.15 -1.70
CA LYS A 894 1.72 31.42 -0.75
C LYS A 894 3.03 31.84 -1.42
N ILE A 895 3.18 31.56 -2.70
CA ILE A 895 4.44 31.79 -3.40
C ILE A 895 4.62 33.30 -3.62
N ASP A 896 5.79 33.81 -3.26
CA ASP A 896 6.17 35.18 -3.61
C ASP A 896 6.45 35.26 -5.11
N SER A 897 5.86 36.27 -5.76
CA SER A 897 6.17 36.65 -7.15
C SER A 897 7.67 36.82 -7.40
N GLY A 898 8.44 37.21 -6.38
CA GLY A 898 9.90 37.34 -6.40
C GLY A 898 10.66 36.08 -6.85
N VAL A 899 10.07 34.90 -6.67
CA VAL A 899 10.68 33.61 -7.07
C VAL A 899 10.89 33.51 -8.59
N PHE A 900 10.06 34.19 -9.38
CA PHE A 900 10.17 34.18 -10.85
C PHE A 900 11.03 35.31 -11.40
N THR A 901 11.26 36.36 -10.59
CA THR A 901 11.92 37.62 -11.01
C THR A 901 13.27 37.40 -11.66
N LYS A 902 14.12 36.54 -11.09
CA LYS A 902 15.45 36.25 -11.64
C LYS A 902 15.36 35.73 -13.08
N ASN A 903 14.46 34.78 -13.33
CA ASN A 903 14.31 34.16 -14.65
C ASN A 903 13.62 35.10 -15.64
N THR A 904 12.61 35.86 -15.20
CA THR A 904 11.94 36.84 -16.06
C THR A 904 12.86 38.00 -16.44
N GLU A 905 13.74 38.43 -15.52
CA GLU A 905 14.70 39.49 -15.79
C GLU A 905 15.82 39.02 -16.72
N GLN A 906 16.28 37.78 -16.58
CA GLN A 906 17.20 37.18 -17.55
C GLN A 906 16.58 37.15 -18.96
N ILE A 907 15.31 36.75 -19.08
CA ILE A 907 14.59 36.78 -20.37
C ILE A 907 14.47 38.23 -20.89
N ARG A 908 14.18 39.20 -20.01
CA ARG A 908 14.13 40.62 -20.39
C ARG A 908 15.47 41.08 -20.97
N GLN A 909 16.58 40.72 -20.36
CA GLN A 909 17.92 41.06 -20.85
C GLN A 909 18.19 40.47 -22.24
N TYR A 910 17.79 39.21 -22.48
CA TYR A 910 17.84 38.63 -23.82
C TYR A 910 16.98 39.40 -24.82
N ALA A 911 15.74 39.74 -24.46
CA ALA A 911 14.86 40.51 -25.34
C ALA A 911 15.40 41.92 -25.65
N VAL A 912 16.02 42.60 -24.69
CA VAL A 912 16.70 43.90 -24.93
C VAL A 912 17.85 43.72 -25.91
N LYS A 913 18.72 42.74 -25.67
CA LYS A 913 19.93 42.50 -26.46
C LYS A 913 19.61 42.04 -27.89
N GLU A 914 18.63 41.17 -28.06
CA GLU A 914 18.39 40.45 -29.31
C GLU A 914 17.26 41.07 -30.13
N ALA A 915 16.15 41.45 -29.49
CA ALA A 915 14.97 42.01 -30.15
C ALA A 915 14.88 43.54 -30.02
N GLY A 916 15.81 44.17 -29.31
CA GLY A 916 15.80 45.61 -29.04
C GLY A 916 14.58 46.02 -28.21
N PHE A 917 14.07 45.15 -27.33
CA PHE A 917 12.90 45.41 -26.49
C PHE A 917 13.09 46.69 -25.64
N GLN A 918 12.09 47.58 -25.65
CA GLN A 918 12.07 48.81 -24.86
C GLN A 918 10.99 48.75 -23.77
N PRO A 919 11.36 48.59 -22.48
CA PRO A 919 10.42 48.60 -21.36
C PRO A 919 9.51 49.84 -21.37
N GLY A 920 8.21 49.65 -21.14
CA GLY A 920 7.22 50.74 -21.13
C GLY A 920 6.71 51.16 -22.52
N LYS A 921 7.44 50.83 -23.61
CA LYS A 921 6.99 51.07 -24.99
C LYS A 921 6.47 49.81 -25.66
N ASP A 922 7.23 48.72 -25.53
CA ASP A 922 6.97 47.41 -26.12
C ASP A 922 6.31 46.47 -25.10
N ILE A 923 5.70 45.38 -25.57
CA ILE A 923 5.16 44.31 -24.70
C ILE A 923 6.06 43.09 -24.79
N LEU A 924 6.49 42.58 -23.63
CA LEU A 924 7.26 41.34 -23.51
C LEU A 924 6.38 40.25 -22.90
N LEU A 925 6.30 39.11 -23.60
CA LEU A 925 5.69 37.87 -23.11
C LEU A 925 6.80 36.85 -22.92
N THR A 926 7.01 36.40 -21.69
CA THR A 926 8.03 35.42 -21.35
C THR A 926 7.47 33.99 -21.46
N ALA A 927 8.33 32.97 -21.42
CA ALA A 927 7.90 31.57 -21.34
C ALA A 927 6.89 31.30 -20.21
N TYR A 928 6.91 32.08 -19.12
CA TYR A 928 5.94 31.94 -18.02
C TYR A 928 4.54 32.50 -18.31
N ASP A 929 4.39 33.28 -19.39
CA ASP A 929 3.13 33.92 -19.73
C ASP A 929 2.21 33.07 -20.61
N PHE A 930 2.75 31.99 -21.16
CA PHE A 930 2.03 31.06 -22.01
C PHE A 930 1.52 29.87 -21.20
N GLY A 931 0.26 29.49 -21.44
CA GLY A 931 -0.35 28.22 -21.02
C GLY A 931 -0.79 27.38 -22.22
N GLY A 932 -1.31 26.18 -22.02
CA GLY A 932 -1.71 25.23 -23.07
C GLY A 932 -0.58 24.30 -23.56
N GLY A 933 0.66 24.77 -23.48
CA GLY A 933 1.86 23.98 -23.77
C GLY A 933 2.41 23.23 -22.55
N ALA A 934 3.58 22.62 -22.72
CA ALA A 934 4.33 22.05 -21.60
C ALA A 934 4.78 23.14 -20.62
N ASN A 935 4.88 22.77 -19.33
CA ASN A 935 5.35 23.68 -18.28
C ASN A 935 6.76 24.24 -18.63
N PRO A 936 7.04 25.50 -18.27
CA PRO A 936 8.35 26.09 -18.52
C PRO A 936 9.48 25.34 -17.80
N LEU A 937 10.54 24.97 -18.53
CA LEU A 937 11.73 24.31 -17.99
C LEU A 937 13.00 24.82 -18.67
N PHE A 938 14.15 24.70 -18.01
CA PHE A 938 15.43 25.07 -18.59
C PHE A 938 15.89 24.01 -19.59
N TYR A 939 16.02 24.40 -20.86
CA TYR A 939 16.50 23.54 -21.93
C TYR A 939 18.00 23.76 -22.17
N THR A 940 18.76 22.67 -22.31
CA THR A 940 20.24 22.71 -22.43
C THR A 940 20.79 21.77 -23.48
N TYR A 941 19.94 21.09 -24.26
CA TYR A 941 20.41 20.06 -25.19
C TYR A 941 21.04 20.71 -26.42
N ARG A 942 22.37 20.65 -26.50
CA ARG A 942 23.19 21.20 -27.61
C ARG A 942 22.94 22.69 -27.91
N CYS A 943 22.54 23.46 -26.89
CA CYS A 943 22.26 24.89 -27.00
C CYS A 943 22.57 25.63 -25.69
N GLU A 944 22.58 26.97 -25.74
CA GLU A 944 22.63 27.80 -24.53
C GLU A 944 21.45 27.47 -23.60
N LYS A 945 21.72 27.39 -22.29
CA LYS A 945 20.69 27.15 -21.27
C LYS A 945 19.69 28.30 -21.23
N ARG A 946 18.45 28.06 -21.66
CA ARG A 946 17.36 29.04 -21.52
C ARG A 946 16.08 28.40 -20.99
N LEU A 947 15.31 29.20 -20.24
CA LEU A 947 13.97 28.82 -19.82
C LEU A 947 13.03 28.86 -21.03
N ALA A 948 12.33 27.78 -21.33
CA ALA A 948 11.42 27.73 -22.47
C ALA A 948 10.12 26.99 -22.13
N THR A 949 9.08 27.28 -22.90
CA THR A 949 7.84 26.49 -22.96
C THR A 949 7.69 25.89 -24.36
N PHE A 950 6.92 24.80 -24.48
CA PHE A 950 6.95 23.92 -25.66
C PHE A 950 5.54 23.52 -26.08
N VAL A 951 5.33 23.33 -27.37
CA VAL A 951 4.13 22.66 -27.93
C VAL A 951 4.52 21.42 -28.70
N LYS A 952 3.67 20.39 -28.64
CA LYS A 952 3.88 19.09 -29.29
C LYS A 952 2.96 18.91 -30.49
N GLY A 953 3.09 17.81 -31.23
CA GLY A 953 2.26 17.54 -32.42
C GLY A 953 0.75 17.56 -32.16
N LYS A 954 -0.04 17.75 -33.22
CA LYS A 954 -1.49 18.01 -33.17
C LYS A 954 -2.33 16.90 -32.54
N LYS A 955 -1.81 15.67 -32.46
CA LYS A 955 -2.50 14.52 -31.82
C LYS A 955 -2.21 14.42 -30.31
N THR A 956 -1.39 15.31 -29.75
CA THR A 956 -1.13 15.38 -28.30
C THR A 956 -2.14 16.27 -27.57
N LYS A 957 -2.11 16.31 -26.23
CA LYS A 957 -2.98 17.21 -25.43
C LYS A 957 -2.40 18.60 -25.17
N ILE A 958 -1.18 18.87 -25.64
CA ILE A 958 -0.52 20.18 -25.54
C ILE A 958 -0.06 20.69 -26.92
N PRO A 959 -0.93 20.72 -27.95
CA PRO A 959 -0.53 21.06 -29.31
C PRO A 959 -0.39 22.57 -29.54
N LYS A 960 -0.84 23.39 -28.60
CA LYS A 960 -0.87 24.84 -28.71
C LYS A 960 -0.59 25.52 -27.39
N MET A 961 0.03 26.70 -27.46
CA MET A 961 0.26 27.57 -26.31
C MET A 961 -0.34 28.95 -26.56
N THR A 962 -0.83 29.60 -25.51
CA THR A 962 -1.53 30.89 -25.57
C THR A 962 -1.07 31.84 -24.48
N ALA A 963 -0.84 33.10 -24.84
CA ALA A 963 -0.59 34.19 -23.90
C ALA A 963 -1.58 35.35 -24.15
N GLY A 964 -2.20 35.82 -23.07
CA GLY A 964 -3.07 36.99 -23.07
C GLY A 964 -2.33 38.24 -22.64
N PHE A 965 -2.61 39.38 -23.28
CA PHE A 965 -2.05 40.67 -22.89
C PHE A 965 -3.02 41.83 -23.16
N PRO A 966 -3.06 42.85 -22.29
CA PRO A 966 -3.88 44.02 -22.51
C PRO A 966 -3.19 45.04 -23.43
N LEU A 967 -3.99 45.80 -24.18
CA LEU A 967 -3.58 47.03 -24.88
C LEU A 967 -4.53 48.17 -24.54
N GLN A 968 -3.98 49.36 -24.30
CA GLN A 968 -4.73 50.60 -24.16
C GLN A 968 -5.02 51.24 -25.52
N ALA A 969 -6.05 52.08 -25.62
CA ALA A 969 -6.44 52.75 -26.86
C ALA A 969 -5.27 53.52 -27.52
N GLU A 970 -4.45 54.21 -26.74
CA GLU A 970 -3.32 55.01 -27.23
C GLU A 970 -2.21 54.15 -27.84
N GLN A 971 -2.11 52.89 -27.42
CA GLN A 971 -1.15 51.93 -27.93
C GLN A 971 -1.56 51.43 -29.33
N LEU A 972 -2.85 51.34 -29.64
CA LEU A 972 -3.36 50.91 -30.95
C LEU A 972 -3.00 51.85 -32.10
N ASN A 973 -2.64 53.11 -31.79
CA ASN A 973 -2.21 54.09 -32.78
C ASN A 973 -0.81 53.80 -33.36
N ARG A 974 -0.13 52.74 -32.92
CA ARG A 974 1.21 52.34 -33.34
C ARG A 974 1.14 51.13 -34.28
N HIS A 975 2.09 51.03 -35.20
CA HIS A 975 2.33 49.77 -35.92
C HIS A 975 3.13 48.81 -35.02
N TYR A 976 2.78 47.53 -35.01
CA TYR A 976 3.50 46.53 -34.24
C TYR A 976 4.12 45.47 -35.15
N GLU A 977 5.32 45.04 -34.78
CA GLU A 977 5.97 43.84 -35.31
C GLU A 977 6.00 42.79 -34.20
N LEU A 978 5.69 41.54 -34.53
CA LEU A 978 5.85 40.41 -33.61
C LEU A 978 7.25 39.82 -33.79
N ILE A 979 8.06 39.87 -32.74
CA ILE A 979 9.39 39.25 -32.70
C ILE A 979 9.34 38.08 -31.73
N ILE A 980 9.64 36.88 -32.20
CA ILE A 980 9.66 35.67 -31.37
C ILE A 980 11.09 35.17 -31.28
N CYS A 981 11.55 34.83 -30.08
CA CYS A 981 12.74 34.02 -29.87
C CYS A 981 12.33 32.58 -29.58
N GLY A 982 12.77 31.67 -30.43
CA GLY A 982 12.44 30.26 -30.32
C GLY A 982 13.52 29.34 -30.86
N GLN A 983 13.24 28.04 -30.78
CA GLN A 983 14.06 26.97 -31.33
C GLN A 983 13.14 25.90 -31.94
N ASP A 984 13.59 25.27 -33.01
CA ASP A 984 12.98 24.07 -33.59
C ASP A 984 13.27 22.82 -32.73
N ASP A 985 12.63 21.71 -33.06
CA ASP A 985 12.92 20.45 -32.36
C ASP A 985 14.27 19.85 -32.75
N ASP A 986 14.59 18.70 -32.15
CA ASP A 986 15.85 18.00 -32.39
C ASP A 986 15.82 17.11 -33.65
N SER A 987 14.80 17.18 -34.51
CA SER A 987 14.70 16.40 -35.77
C SER A 987 15.45 17.06 -36.93
N THR A 988 15.82 16.29 -37.95
CA THR A 988 16.29 16.84 -39.23
C THR A 988 15.17 17.52 -40.00
N GLU A 989 13.96 16.99 -39.91
CA GLU A 989 12.77 17.58 -40.52
C GLU A 989 12.17 18.64 -39.60
N LYS A 990 11.97 19.83 -40.14
CA LYS A 990 11.39 20.96 -39.40
C LYS A 990 9.92 20.70 -39.07
N CYS A 991 9.53 20.86 -37.82
CA CYS A 991 8.11 20.77 -37.47
C CYS A 991 7.30 21.93 -38.10
N PRO A 992 6.07 21.71 -38.56
CA PRO A 992 5.21 22.80 -38.98
C PRO A 992 4.56 23.50 -37.78
N ILE A 993 4.54 24.84 -37.81
CA ILE A 993 3.92 25.68 -36.78
C ILE A 993 2.91 26.67 -37.39
N ARG A 994 1.97 27.11 -36.56
CA ARG A 994 0.96 28.13 -36.88
C ARG A 994 0.95 29.18 -35.78
N ILE A 995 0.99 30.46 -36.16
CA ILE A 995 0.97 31.62 -35.25
C ILE A 995 -0.29 32.43 -35.55
N GLU A 996 -1.06 32.74 -34.53
CA GLU A 996 -2.31 33.48 -34.63
C GLU A 996 -2.40 34.59 -33.59
N LEU A 997 -3.01 35.71 -33.97
CA LEU A 997 -3.30 36.84 -33.11
C LEU A 997 -4.80 37.11 -33.13
N ASN A 998 -5.44 37.00 -31.95
CA ASN A 998 -6.90 37.10 -31.83
C ASN A 998 -7.67 36.16 -32.78
N GLY A 999 -7.13 34.97 -33.05
CA GLY A 999 -7.70 33.99 -33.98
C GLY A 999 -7.40 34.24 -35.47
N ASN A 1000 -6.70 35.33 -35.80
CA ASN A 1000 -6.30 35.65 -37.17
C ASN A 1000 -4.89 35.15 -37.47
N LEU A 1001 -4.70 34.56 -38.66
CA LEU A 1001 -3.43 33.96 -39.08
C LEU A 1001 -2.34 35.01 -39.29
N ILE A 1002 -1.17 34.79 -38.68
CA ILE A 1002 0.06 35.57 -38.88
C ILE A 1002 1.09 34.76 -39.70
N PHE A 1003 1.21 33.47 -39.42
CA PHE A 1003 2.16 32.57 -40.07
C PHE A 1003 1.67 31.12 -39.99
N GLU A 1004 1.86 30.35 -41.06
CA GLU A 1004 1.69 28.89 -41.09
C GLU A 1004 2.71 28.27 -42.05
N GLY A 1005 3.45 27.27 -41.59
CA GLY A 1005 4.45 26.60 -42.42
C GLY A 1005 5.55 25.91 -41.60
N LYS A 1006 6.63 25.52 -42.29
CA LYS A 1006 7.81 24.92 -41.65
C LYS A 1006 8.40 25.89 -40.62
N ASN A 1007 8.82 25.37 -39.47
CA ASN A 1007 9.39 26.15 -38.39
C ASN A 1007 10.60 27.00 -38.88
N PRO A 1008 10.54 28.35 -38.78
CA PRO A 1008 11.63 29.21 -39.25
C PRO A 1008 12.81 29.29 -38.29
N PHE A 1009 12.73 28.70 -37.09
CA PHE A 1009 13.78 28.71 -36.08
C PHE A 1009 14.88 27.67 -36.35
N LYS A 1010 16.03 27.81 -35.66
CA LYS A 1010 17.16 26.88 -35.75
C LYS A 1010 16.90 25.62 -34.92
N ARG A 1011 17.44 24.47 -35.35
CA ARG A 1011 17.36 23.16 -34.66
C ARG A 1011 18.13 23.13 -33.33
N PHE A 1012 19.36 23.65 -33.33
CA PHE A 1012 20.23 23.72 -32.16
C PHE A 1012 20.70 25.16 -31.93
N GLY A 1013 20.16 25.81 -30.90
CA GLY A 1013 20.44 27.20 -30.56
C GLY A 1013 19.27 28.15 -30.81
N TRP A 1014 19.24 29.23 -30.05
CA TRP A 1014 18.16 30.21 -30.04
C TRP A 1014 18.33 31.27 -31.12
N ASN A 1015 17.26 31.63 -31.82
CA ASN A 1015 17.25 32.77 -32.72
C ASN A 1015 15.90 33.48 -32.72
N ILE A 1016 15.91 34.74 -33.16
CA ILE A 1016 14.69 35.50 -33.36
C ILE A 1016 14.16 35.35 -34.78
N GLN A 1017 12.84 35.44 -34.92
CA GLN A 1017 12.14 35.61 -36.19
C GLN A 1017 11.11 36.73 -36.05
N LYS A 1018 10.93 37.48 -37.13
CA LYS A 1018 10.06 38.66 -37.18
C LYS A 1018 8.85 38.37 -38.05
N PHE A 1019 7.67 38.74 -37.57
CA PHE A 1019 6.42 38.54 -38.26
C PHE A 1019 5.66 39.86 -38.31
N LYS A 1020 5.25 40.25 -39.51
CA LYS A 1020 4.42 41.44 -39.72
C LYS A 1020 3.03 41.19 -39.13
N ILE A 1021 2.51 42.14 -38.37
CA ILE A 1021 1.12 42.11 -37.89
C ILE A 1021 0.27 42.93 -38.85
N PRO A 1022 -0.70 42.32 -39.57
CA PRO A 1022 -1.67 43.06 -40.37
C PRO A 1022 -2.44 44.11 -39.54
N ALA A 1023 -2.80 45.22 -40.19
CA ALA A 1023 -3.59 46.28 -39.56
C ALA A 1023 -4.96 45.74 -39.11
N GLY A 1024 -5.45 46.23 -37.96
CA GLY A 1024 -6.77 45.85 -37.42
C GLY A 1024 -6.82 44.54 -36.65
N LEU A 1025 -5.72 43.77 -36.55
CA LEU A 1025 -5.73 42.53 -35.76
C LEU A 1025 -5.61 42.75 -34.24
N LEU A 1026 -5.04 43.87 -33.82
CA LEU A 1026 -4.97 44.27 -32.41
C LEU A 1026 -6.22 45.07 -32.05
N LYS A 1027 -6.73 44.84 -30.84
CA LYS A 1027 -7.90 45.53 -30.29
C LYS A 1027 -7.62 46.09 -28.91
N GLU A 1028 -8.45 47.05 -28.48
CA GLU A 1028 -8.38 47.57 -27.12
C GLU A 1028 -8.74 46.47 -26.11
N GLY A 1029 -8.10 46.50 -24.95
CA GLY A 1029 -8.28 45.50 -23.90
C GLY A 1029 -7.56 44.19 -24.24
N ALA A 1030 -8.24 43.07 -24.02
CA ALA A 1030 -7.61 41.75 -24.04
C ALA A 1030 -7.30 41.25 -25.47
N ASN A 1031 -6.02 40.99 -25.72
CA ASN A 1031 -5.53 40.33 -26.94
C ASN A 1031 -4.95 38.95 -26.59
N THR A 1032 -4.87 38.05 -27.58
CA THR A 1032 -4.33 36.69 -27.40
C THR A 1032 -3.40 36.31 -28.53
N LEU A 1033 -2.16 35.94 -28.19
CA LEU A 1033 -1.20 35.32 -29.09
C LEU A 1033 -1.26 33.80 -28.91
N THR A 1034 -1.47 33.06 -30.01
CA THR A 1034 -1.50 31.60 -30.03
C THR A 1034 -0.40 31.06 -30.93
N ILE A 1035 0.34 30.06 -30.46
CA ILE A 1035 1.32 29.32 -31.26
C ILE A 1035 0.99 27.84 -31.18
N SER A 1036 0.80 27.19 -32.33
CA SER A 1036 0.43 25.78 -32.42
C SER A 1036 1.45 25.01 -33.25
N ASN A 1037 1.67 23.74 -32.91
CA ASN A 1037 2.39 22.79 -33.75
C ASN A 1037 1.37 21.92 -34.51
N THR A 1038 1.42 22.01 -35.84
CA THR A 1038 0.43 21.38 -36.73
C THR A 1038 0.89 20.02 -37.25
N ALA A 1039 2.02 19.50 -36.77
CA ALA A 1039 2.57 18.22 -37.18
C ALA A 1039 1.60 17.08 -36.83
N ASP A 1040 1.41 16.12 -37.73
CA ASP A 1040 0.51 14.99 -37.52
C ASP A 1040 1.09 13.88 -36.62
N SER A 1041 1.46 14.24 -35.39
CA SER A 1041 2.15 13.36 -34.44
C SER A 1041 1.51 13.36 -33.06
N GLY A 1042 1.52 12.19 -32.41
CA GLY A 1042 1.15 11.95 -31.01
C GLY A 1042 2.35 11.75 -30.08
N ASN A 1043 3.58 11.98 -30.55
CA ASN A 1043 4.80 11.79 -29.75
C ASN A 1043 4.87 12.85 -28.63
N VAL A 1044 4.85 12.39 -27.37
CA VAL A 1044 4.95 13.26 -26.18
C VAL A 1044 6.37 13.39 -25.61
N SER A 1045 7.29 12.51 -25.99
CA SER A 1045 8.65 12.44 -25.41
C SER A 1045 9.75 13.00 -26.31
N GLY A 1046 9.50 13.14 -27.62
CA GLY A 1046 10.48 13.62 -28.59
C GLY A 1046 9.89 14.59 -29.61
N PRO A 1047 10.58 14.85 -30.74
CA PRO A 1047 10.05 15.54 -31.90
C PRO A 1047 8.75 14.89 -32.44
N PRO A 1048 7.83 15.68 -33.04
CA PRO A 1048 7.99 17.09 -33.34
C PRO A 1048 7.59 18.02 -32.19
N PHE A 1049 8.35 19.10 -31.98
CA PHE A 1049 8.03 20.13 -30.99
C PHE A 1049 8.56 21.53 -31.36
N PHE A 1050 7.95 22.58 -30.82
CA PHE A 1050 8.44 23.95 -30.95
C PHE A 1050 8.70 24.53 -29.57
N MET A 1051 9.80 25.28 -29.41
CA MET A 1051 10.21 25.91 -28.16
C MET A 1051 10.16 27.43 -28.25
N LEU A 1052 9.54 28.05 -27.24
CA LEU A 1052 9.46 29.49 -27.08
C LEU A 1052 10.24 29.94 -25.83
N ASN A 1053 11.14 30.91 -26.00
CA ASN A 1053 11.77 31.62 -24.89
C ASN A 1053 11.02 32.92 -24.54
N TYR A 1054 10.77 33.76 -25.55
CA TYR A 1054 9.95 34.97 -25.40
C TYR A 1054 9.30 35.40 -26.73
N ALA A 1055 8.28 36.24 -26.62
CA ALA A 1055 7.71 37.02 -27.71
C ALA A 1055 7.67 38.50 -27.33
N VAL A 1056 8.00 39.38 -28.27
CA VAL A 1056 7.94 40.84 -28.12
C VAL A 1056 6.99 41.39 -29.17
N LEU A 1057 6.00 42.18 -28.73
CA LEU A 1057 5.29 43.09 -29.63
C LEU A 1057 6.03 44.42 -29.63
N LYS A 1058 6.79 44.65 -30.70
CA LYS A 1058 7.64 45.83 -30.84
C LYS A 1058 6.88 46.94 -31.52
N ALA A 1059 6.75 48.07 -30.85
CA ALA A 1059 6.12 49.26 -31.42
C ALA A 1059 7.07 49.94 -32.41
N GLN A 1060 6.60 50.08 -33.64
CA GLN A 1060 7.26 50.81 -34.72
C GLN A 1060 6.83 52.28 -34.68
N ALA A 1061 7.73 53.17 -35.09
CA ALA A 1061 7.33 54.53 -35.41
C ALA A 1061 6.36 54.49 -36.60
N LYS A 1062 5.33 55.33 -36.56
CA LYS A 1062 4.38 55.47 -37.65
C LYS A 1062 5.04 56.09 -38.87
#